data_AF-A0A8B8QP33-F1
#
_entry.id   AF-A0A8B8QP33-F1
#
_cell.length_a   1.000
_cell.length_b   1.000
_cell.length_c   1.000
_cell.angle_alpha   90.00
_cell.angle_beta   90.00
_cell.angle_gamma   90.00
#
_symmetry.space_group_name_H-M   'P 1'
#
loop_
_entity.id
_entity.type
_entity.pdbx_description
1 polymer ?
#
loop_
_entity_poly.entity_id
_entity_poly.type
_entity_poly.pdbx_seq_one_letter_code
_entity_poly.pdbx_strand_id
1 'polypeptide(L)'
;MESSEEDDDFPSIESITSQSKIDSVYQSRTEKGIRKLCCELLDLKDAVENFCGNMRTKYLAFLRISEEVVEMKHELTEMQKHISSQGLLVQDLVTGVCSELEDWNKSCSVNDVAEENPLVCEEQDSTPSVLCNERMILLDNIDVLLAEHKVEEAMEALVAEERKTPELKGSADNLSEEAHSYRLAFLERKATVEDQLVELAEQPLVNIDERRKALSFLIKLGKGPSAHQLLLKSFGSRLQTRIDVFLPSSSLCPRIFSATLAKLVFSGISAITKESGLVFGDNPAYTNRVVQWAEWEIEYFVRLVKENAPSSETVSALHAACLCIQASLSYCSLLESQGLKLSKLLLVLLRPYIEEVLELNFRRARKAVLNLLESEENLPVSPRFVCPLSAFATSSDDALIDNGLKFMYIIDEILGQLTPLALVHFGANILNRISQLYDKYVDALNKALPGPSDDDNLTELKELLPFRAETDSQQLALLGMAYTIFDELLPDAIWNLWNPQSESKELVAGAMENASPSTPLPVEVKEWRRHLQHSFDKLRDHFCRQYVLSFIYSREGKTRLNAQIYLSESVEDQYLDSDPLPSLPFQALFAKLQQLATVAGDVLLEREKIQKILLARLTETVVMWLSEEQEFWSAFEDDSSAIQPLGLQQLILDMHFTVEIARFAGYPSRHVHQIASAIIARAIRTFSARGIDPQSTLPVDEWFVETAKLAINKLLGTSGSDTSEIDEDHIIHDDIISDTDETASSLSTVESVESFASASMGELESPMFTDPESEDIYVHTRVIYLAFS
;
A
#
# COMPACT_ATOMS: atom_id res chain seq x y z
N MET A 1 78.42 -19.27 -17.69
CA MET A 1 79.10 -20.39 -18.37
C MET A 1 78.70 -21.64 -17.60
N GLU A 2 77.93 -22.59 -18.09
CA GLU A 2 77.27 -22.83 -19.38
C GLU A 2 75.93 -23.54 -19.08
N SER A 3 75.03 -23.42 -20.05
CA SER A 3 73.65 -23.89 -20.15
C SER A 3 73.48 -25.41 -20.12
N SER A 4 72.35 -25.86 -19.58
CA SER A 4 71.53 -26.91 -20.19
C SER A 4 70.06 -26.56 -19.97
N GLU A 5 69.39 -26.18 -21.05
CA GLU A 5 67.96 -25.91 -21.15
C GLU A 5 67.17 -27.22 -21.00
N GLU A 6 66.30 -27.30 -20.00
CA GLU A 6 65.07 -28.09 -20.05
C GLU A 6 63.98 -27.23 -19.40
N ASP A 7 63.22 -26.54 -20.26
CA ASP A 7 61.95 -25.92 -19.91
C ASP A 7 60.93 -27.03 -19.62
N ASP A 8 60.85 -27.46 -18.36
CA ASP A 8 59.67 -28.15 -17.83
C ASP A 8 58.65 -27.07 -17.43
N ASP A 9 57.78 -26.73 -18.37
CA ASP A 9 56.52 -26.03 -18.14
C ASP A 9 55.72 -26.79 -17.07
N PHE A 10 55.79 -26.32 -15.82
CA PHE A 10 54.76 -26.62 -14.84
C PHE A 10 53.46 -25.94 -15.32
N PRO A 11 52.37 -26.68 -15.60
CA PRO A 11 51.12 -26.04 -15.96
C PRO A 11 50.62 -25.25 -14.75
N SER A 12 50.52 -23.94 -14.93
CA SER A 12 49.75 -23.07 -14.06
C SER A 12 48.34 -23.67 -13.91
N ILE A 13 47.97 -24.00 -12.68
CA ILE A 13 46.63 -24.46 -12.33
C ILE A 13 45.70 -23.24 -12.45
N GLU A 14 45.31 -22.95 -13.68
CA GLU A 14 44.39 -21.86 -13.99
C GLU A 14 43.43 -22.34 -15.09
N SER A 15 42.54 -23.25 -14.70
CA SER A 15 41.18 -23.40 -15.25
C SER A 15 40.57 -24.70 -14.72
N ILE A 16 39.58 -24.59 -13.84
CA ILE A 16 38.64 -25.68 -13.64
C ILE A 16 37.80 -25.72 -14.92
N THR A 17 37.99 -26.75 -15.75
CA THR A 17 37.24 -26.92 -16.99
C THR A 17 35.74 -27.04 -16.68
N SER A 18 34.91 -26.22 -17.34
CA SER A 18 33.46 -26.18 -17.15
C SER A 18 32.80 -27.53 -17.41
N GLN A 19 31.73 -27.82 -16.68
CA GLN A 19 31.01 -29.09 -16.74
C GLN A 19 30.41 -29.38 -18.12
N SER A 20 30.22 -28.33 -18.94
CA SER A 20 29.76 -28.38 -20.32
C SER A 20 30.75 -29.01 -21.31
N LYS A 21 32.02 -29.21 -20.93
CA LYS A 21 33.08 -29.73 -21.81
C LYS A 21 33.58 -31.14 -21.46
N ILE A 22 32.98 -31.82 -20.49
CA ILE A 22 33.44 -33.16 -20.07
C ILE A 22 32.26 -34.13 -20.08
N ASP A 23 32.38 -35.19 -20.90
CA ASP A 23 31.41 -36.28 -20.98
C ASP A 23 31.18 -36.91 -19.58
N SER A 24 29.98 -36.69 -19.05
CA SER A 24 29.60 -37.04 -17.67
C SER A 24 29.56 -38.55 -17.36
N VAL A 25 29.77 -39.37 -18.40
CA VAL A 25 29.65 -40.84 -18.38
C VAL A 25 30.89 -41.51 -17.77
N TYR A 26 32.05 -40.86 -17.76
CA TYR A 26 33.32 -41.47 -17.29
C TYR A 26 33.89 -40.89 -15.97
N GLN A 27 33.21 -39.95 -15.32
CA GLN A 27 33.70 -39.33 -14.08
C GLN A 27 33.36 -40.15 -12.83
N SER A 28 34.37 -40.39 -11.98
CA SER A 28 34.17 -41.05 -10.69
C SER A 28 33.37 -40.17 -9.71
N ARG A 29 32.61 -40.78 -8.80
CA ARG A 29 31.84 -40.05 -7.77
C ARG A 29 32.74 -39.16 -6.89
N THR A 30 33.97 -39.59 -6.65
CA THR A 30 34.96 -38.84 -5.87
C THR A 30 35.39 -37.57 -6.60
N GLU A 31 35.56 -37.63 -7.92
CA GLU A 31 35.93 -36.46 -8.74
C GLU A 31 34.79 -35.42 -8.79
N LYS A 32 33.54 -35.86 -8.93
CA LYS A 32 32.36 -34.98 -8.85
C LYS A 32 32.25 -34.30 -7.48
N GLY A 33 32.53 -35.04 -6.41
CA GLY A 33 32.55 -34.51 -5.04
C GLY A 33 33.64 -33.47 -4.81
N ILE A 34 34.87 -33.73 -5.26
CA ILE A 34 35.99 -32.78 -5.15
C ILE A 34 35.69 -31.50 -5.95
N ARG A 35 35.14 -31.63 -7.16
CA ARG A 35 34.86 -30.47 -8.02
C ARG A 35 33.71 -29.61 -7.47
N LYS A 36 32.67 -30.24 -6.90
CA LYS A 36 31.59 -29.53 -6.18
C LYS A 36 32.16 -28.74 -5.00
N LEU A 37 33.03 -29.35 -4.21
CA LEU A 37 33.70 -28.68 -3.09
C LEU A 37 34.55 -27.49 -3.57
N CYS A 38 35.26 -27.62 -4.69
CA CYS A 38 36.04 -26.53 -5.28
C CYS A 38 35.16 -25.35 -5.76
N CYS A 39 33.98 -25.63 -6.34
CA CYS A 39 33.03 -24.57 -6.70
C CYS A 39 32.48 -23.86 -5.44
N GLU A 40 32.06 -24.61 -4.43
CA GLU A 40 31.60 -24.04 -3.15
C GLU A 40 32.70 -23.20 -2.46
N LEU A 41 33.96 -23.59 -2.58
CA LEU A 41 35.12 -22.83 -2.07
C LEU A 41 35.36 -21.53 -2.86
N LEU A 42 35.09 -21.51 -4.17
CA LEU A 42 35.19 -20.30 -4.99
C LEU A 42 34.04 -19.33 -4.68
N ASP A 43 32.81 -19.84 -4.56
CA ASP A 43 31.65 -19.03 -4.16
C ASP A 43 31.87 -18.42 -2.76
N LEU A 44 32.45 -19.20 -1.84
CA LEU A 44 32.80 -18.72 -0.50
C LEU A 44 33.89 -17.65 -0.55
N LYS A 45 34.91 -17.82 -1.41
CA LYS A 45 35.96 -16.82 -1.61
C LYS A 45 35.38 -15.50 -2.11
N ASP A 46 34.51 -15.53 -3.12
CA ASP A 46 33.88 -14.32 -3.67
C ASP A 46 32.95 -13.64 -2.66
N ALA A 47 32.22 -14.43 -1.85
CA ALA A 47 31.41 -13.91 -0.76
C ALA A 47 32.28 -13.23 0.33
N VAL A 48 33.43 -13.80 0.66
CA VAL A 48 34.38 -13.24 1.63
C VAL A 48 35.07 -12.00 1.08
N GLU A 49 35.44 -11.95 -0.20
CA GLU A 49 36.02 -10.77 -0.84
C GLU A 49 35.02 -9.61 -0.92
N ASN A 50 33.75 -9.90 -1.26
CA ASN A 50 32.68 -8.91 -1.21
C ASN A 50 32.41 -8.43 0.23
N PHE A 51 32.41 -9.34 1.21
CA PHE A 51 32.27 -8.97 2.61
C PHE A 51 33.44 -8.11 3.10
N CYS A 52 34.68 -8.43 2.70
CA CYS A 52 35.87 -7.62 3.01
C CYS A 52 35.82 -6.23 2.35
N GLY A 53 35.38 -6.13 1.09
CA GLY A 53 35.19 -4.85 0.40
C GLY A 53 34.12 -3.98 1.06
N ASN A 54 33.00 -4.58 1.46
CA ASN A 54 31.92 -3.93 2.20
C ASN A 54 32.35 -3.53 3.62
N MET A 55 33.14 -4.36 4.31
CA MET A 55 33.68 -4.03 5.63
C MET A 55 34.68 -2.87 5.57
N ARG A 56 35.55 -2.83 4.55
CA ARG A 56 36.54 -1.75 4.38
C ARG A 56 35.88 -0.39 4.08
N THR A 57 34.82 -0.39 3.26
CA THR A 57 34.04 0.81 2.97
C THR A 57 33.23 1.27 4.18
N LYS A 58 32.61 0.36 4.93
CA LYS A 58 31.94 0.66 6.21
C LYS A 58 32.90 1.18 7.28
N TYR A 59 34.10 0.62 7.37
CA TYR A 59 35.13 1.09 8.32
C TYR A 59 35.64 2.50 7.96
N LEU A 60 35.81 2.81 6.66
CA LEU A 60 36.16 4.15 6.21
C LEU A 60 35.04 5.17 6.46
N ALA A 61 33.77 4.78 6.27
CA ALA A 61 32.62 5.62 6.61
C ALA A 61 32.55 5.89 8.13
N PHE A 62 32.77 4.86 8.95
CA PHE A 62 32.86 5.01 10.40
C PHE A 62 33.99 5.95 10.83
N LEU A 63 35.19 5.84 10.23
CA LEU A 63 36.30 6.74 10.52
C LEU A 63 35.96 8.20 10.19
N ARG A 64 35.36 8.46 9.02
CA ARG A 64 34.92 9.81 8.63
C ARG A 64 33.91 10.39 9.61
N ILE A 65 32.89 9.61 9.97
CA ILE A 65 31.88 10.05 10.95
C ILE A 65 32.54 10.31 12.31
N SER A 66 33.49 9.46 12.73
CA SER A 66 34.18 9.65 14.00
C SER A 66 35.06 10.92 14.01
N GLU A 67 35.65 11.28 12.87
CA GLU A 67 36.43 12.50 12.71
C GLU A 67 35.52 13.73 12.74
N GLU A 68 34.37 13.69 12.05
CA GLU A 68 33.33 14.73 12.10
C GLU A 68 32.79 14.94 13.52
N VAL A 69 32.60 13.87 14.30
CA VAL A 69 32.16 13.97 15.70
C VAL A 69 33.25 14.62 16.58
N VAL A 70 34.52 14.34 16.30
CA VAL A 70 35.63 15.00 17.00
C VAL A 70 35.67 16.49 16.65
N GLU A 71 35.49 16.87 15.39
CA GLU A 71 35.42 18.26 14.96
C GLU A 71 34.24 19.00 15.60
N MET A 72 33.04 18.40 15.58
CA MET A 72 31.85 18.93 16.27
C MET A 72 32.08 19.10 17.78
N LYS A 73 32.83 18.21 18.43
CA LYS A 73 33.20 18.36 19.84
C LYS A 73 34.11 19.59 20.06
N HIS A 74 35.03 19.87 19.14
CA HIS A 74 35.87 21.07 19.23
C HIS A 74 35.02 22.34 19.09
N GLU A 75 34.11 22.38 18.11
CA GLU A 75 33.16 23.50 17.94
C GLU A 75 32.28 23.71 19.18
N LEU A 76 31.79 22.62 19.79
CA LEU A 76 31.00 22.70 21.02
C LEU A 76 31.81 23.29 22.19
N THR A 77 33.08 22.91 22.33
CA THR A 77 33.96 23.50 23.35
C THR A 77 34.27 24.96 23.08
N GLU A 78 34.35 25.39 21.82
CA GLU A 78 34.52 26.78 21.45
C GLU A 78 33.26 27.61 21.75
N MET A 79 32.08 27.07 21.41
CA MET A 79 30.80 27.69 21.78
C MET A 79 30.64 27.80 23.30
N GLN A 80 31.04 26.78 24.06
CA GLN A 80 31.03 26.84 25.53
C GLN A 80 31.94 27.96 26.06
N LYS A 81 33.13 28.16 25.45
CA LYS A 81 34.02 29.29 25.78
C LYS A 81 33.37 30.63 25.46
N HIS A 82 32.69 30.76 24.32
CA HIS A 82 31.95 31.98 23.96
C HIS A 82 30.79 32.26 24.91
N ILE A 83 30.01 31.25 25.30
CA ILE A 83 28.93 31.41 26.28
C ILE A 83 29.51 31.80 27.65
N SER A 84 30.63 31.22 28.04
CA SER A 84 31.30 31.55 29.30
C SER A 84 31.85 32.98 29.29
N SER A 85 32.43 33.44 28.17
CA SER A 85 32.92 34.82 28.03
C SER A 85 31.78 35.83 27.98
N GLN A 86 30.67 35.50 27.32
CA GLN A 86 29.44 36.29 27.38
C GLN A 86 28.86 36.31 28.81
N GLY A 87 28.90 35.19 29.52
CA GLY A 87 28.50 35.08 30.92
C GLY A 87 29.33 36.00 31.82
N LEU A 88 30.65 36.04 31.63
CA LEU A 88 31.54 36.96 32.33
C LEU A 88 31.23 38.43 32.00
N LEU A 89 30.96 38.76 30.74
CA LEU A 89 30.56 40.13 30.36
C LEU A 89 29.24 40.54 31.00
N VAL A 90 28.26 39.63 31.08
CA VAL A 90 26.99 39.88 31.77
C VAL A 90 27.24 40.04 33.27
N GLN A 91 28.10 39.22 33.86
CA GLN A 91 28.42 39.31 35.28
C GLN A 91 29.20 40.59 35.60
N ASP A 92 30.12 41.02 34.75
CA ASP A 92 30.84 42.30 34.85
C ASP A 92 29.88 43.48 34.67
N LEU A 93 28.92 43.39 33.76
CA LEU A 93 27.87 44.42 33.60
C LEU A 93 27.00 44.48 34.85
N VAL A 94 26.55 43.35 35.39
CA VAL A 94 25.76 43.29 36.62
C VAL A 94 26.57 43.84 37.80
N THR A 95 27.83 43.45 37.93
CA THR A 95 28.71 43.92 39.01
C THR A 95 29.03 45.40 38.86
N GLY A 96 29.23 45.89 37.63
CA GLY A 96 29.43 47.31 37.31
C GLY A 96 28.20 48.14 37.62
N VAL A 97 27.01 47.70 37.22
CA VAL A 97 25.73 48.36 37.53
C VAL A 97 25.45 48.33 39.03
N CYS A 98 25.74 47.23 39.73
CA CYS A 98 25.61 47.16 41.18
C CYS A 98 26.60 48.10 41.89
N SER A 99 27.85 48.19 41.42
CA SER A 99 28.87 49.09 41.99
C SER A 99 28.53 50.56 41.74
N GLU A 100 28.06 50.91 40.53
CA GLU A 100 27.58 52.26 40.22
C GLU A 100 26.34 52.63 41.04
N LEU A 101 25.44 51.68 41.30
CA LEU A 101 24.26 51.87 42.15
C LEU A 101 24.64 52.04 43.63
N GLU A 102 25.64 51.30 44.11
CA GLU A 102 26.21 51.46 45.44
C GLU A 102 26.96 52.79 45.61
N ASP A 103 27.69 53.25 44.58
CA ASP A 103 28.37 54.55 44.57
C ASP A 103 27.37 55.71 44.41
N TRP A 104 26.24 55.51 43.71
CA TRP A 104 25.10 56.43 43.72
C TRP A 104 24.44 56.51 45.10
N ASN A 105 24.27 55.37 45.78
CA ASN A 105 23.76 55.34 47.15
C ASN A 105 24.75 56.00 48.14
N LYS A 106 26.06 55.80 47.98
CA LYS A 106 27.10 56.43 48.82
C LYS A 106 27.28 57.93 48.54
N SER A 107 27.12 58.37 47.29
CA SER A 107 27.18 59.80 46.92
C SER A 107 25.92 60.57 47.32
N CYS A 108 24.80 59.87 47.56
CA CYS A 108 23.66 60.44 48.29
C CYS A 108 23.86 60.48 49.80
N SER A 109 24.92 59.87 50.35
CA SER A 109 25.06 59.65 51.79
C SER A 109 26.41 60.06 52.39
N VAL A 110 26.99 61.23 52.07
CA VAL A 110 27.90 61.92 53.02
C VAL A 110 27.89 63.44 52.82
N ASN A 111 27.37 64.15 53.83
CA ASN A 111 27.95 65.26 54.62
C ASN A 111 26.88 65.55 55.70
N ASP A 112 27.12 65.63 57.01
CA ASP A 112 28.33 65.97 57.75
C ASP A 112 28.24 65.42 59.18
N VAL A 113 29.39 65.37 59.84
CA VAL A 113 29.64 64.82 61.18
C VAL A 113 29.20 65.78 62.29
N ALA A 114 28.58 65.20 63.32
CA ALA A 114 28.54 65.51 64.76
C ALA A 114 28.64 66.97 65.27
N GLU A 115 27.77 67.31 66.23
CA GLU A 115 28.23 67.82 67.52
C GLU A 115 27.24 67.49 68.65
N GLU A 116 27.81 67.11 69.80
CA GLU A 116 27.14 66.74 71.05
C GLU A 116 26.41 67.92 71.70
N ASN A 117 25.24 67.67 72.31
CA ASN A 117 25.07 67.83 73.76
C ASN A 117 23.68 67.40 74.26
N PRO A 118 23.59 66.95 75.53
CA PRO A 118 22.41 66.35 76.12
C PRO A 118 21.48 67.42 76.67
N LEU A 119 20.16 67.20 76.62
CA LEU A 119 19.19 67.45 77.71
C LEU A 119 17.74 67.57 77.20
N VAL A 120 16.89 66.85 77.93
CA VAL A 120 15.49 67.17 78.26
C VAL A 120 14.42 66.73 77.26
N CYS A 121 13.68 65.73 77.74
CA CYS A 121 12.31 65.33 77.46
C CYS A 121 11.45 66.40 76.77
N GLU A 122 10.62 65.97 75.82
CA GLU A 122 9.17 65.92 76.04
C GLU A 122 8.61 64.68 75.34
N GLU A 123 8.05 63.77 76.13
CA GLU A 123 7.11 62.75 75.69
C GLU A 123 5.95 63.46 74.98
N GLN A 124 5.74 63.17 73.71
CA GLN A 124 4.40 63.22 73.14
C GLN A 124 4.10 61.83 72.61
N ASP A 125 3.32 61.12 73.43
CA ASP A 125 2.59 59.90 73.11
C ASP A 125 1.89 60.05 71.73
N SER A 126 2.54 59.59 70.67
CA SER A 126 1.83 59.15 69.49
C SER A 126 1.32 57.75 69.79
N THR A 127 0.17 57.69 70.48
CA THR A 127 -0.62 56.47 70.63
C THR A 127 -0.65 55.73 69.29
N PRO A 128 -0.32 54.43 69.23
CA PRO A 128 -0.43 53.67 67.99
C PRO A 128 -1.87 53.84 67.52
N SER A 129 -2.07 54.33 66.29
CA SER A 129 -3.42 54.46 65.76
C SER A 129 -4.10 53.10 65.88
N VAL A 130 -5.38 53.06 66.27
CA VAL A 130 -6.14 51.82 66.53
C VAL A 130 -6.02 50.82 65.36
N LEU A 131 -5.86 51.34 64.14
CA LEU A 131 -5.64 50.59 62.91
C LEU A 131 -4.29 49.85 62.85
N CYS A 132 -3.21 50.39 63.43
CA CYS A 132 -1.91 49.71 63.46
C CYS A 132 -1.91 48.48 64.37
N ASN A 133 -2.62 48.55 65.51
CA ASN A 133 -2.77 47.40 66.40
C ASN A 133 -3.62 46.29 65.76
N GLU A 134 -4.71 46.64 65.08
CA GLU A 134 -5.56 45.63 64.40
C GLU A 134 -4.82 44.91 63.27
N ARG A 135 -4.01 45.64 62.48
CA ARG A 135 -3.17 45.08 61.41
C ARG A 135 -2.12 44.09 61.95
N MET A 136 -1.47 44.43 63.06
CA MET A 136 -0.44 43.58 63.67
C MET A 136 -1.03 42.30 64.30
N ILE A 137 -2.16 42.43 65.01
CA ILE A 137 -2.89 41.29 65.58
C ILE A 137 -3.34 40.30 64.50
N LEU A 138 -3.75 40.79 63.33
CA LEU A 138 -4.17 39.93 62.22
C LEU A 138 -3.00 39.12 61.64
N LEU A 139 -1.83 39.75 61.47
CA LEU A 139 -0.61 39.06 61.01
C LEU A 139 -0.12 38.03 62.04
N ASP A 140 -0.13 38.37 63.33
CA ASP A 140 0.23 37.42 64.41
C ASP A 140 -0.73 36.22 64.43
N ASN A 141 -2.03 36.46 64.24
CA ASN A 141 -3.01 35.38 64.15
C ASN A 141 -2.76 34.46 62.94
N ILE A 142 -2.36 35.01 61.79
CA ILE A 142 -1.97 34.20 60.62
C ILE A 142 -0.75 33.36 60.94
N ASP A 143 0.27 33.93 61.59
CA ASP A 143 1.49 33.21 61.97
C ASP A 143 1.19 32.06 62.94
N VAL A 144 0.27 32.26 63.89
CA VAL A 144 -0.22 31.21 64.79
C VAL A 144 -0.93 30.11 64.00
N LEU A 145 -1.83 30.46 63.08
CA LEU A 145 -2.55 29.47 62.27
C LEU A 145 -1.59 28.67 61.37
N LEU A 146 -0.55 29.30 60.82
CA LEU A 146 0.49 28.63 60.04
C LEU A 146 1.34 27.69 60.89
N ALA A 147 1.68 28.10 62.12
CA ALA A 147 2.38 27.24 63.08
C ALA A 147 1.54 26.03 63.52
N GLU A 148 0.21 26.18 63.58
CA GLU A 148 -0.74 25.10 63.88
C GLU A 148 -1.09 24.22 62.65
N HIS A 149 -0.46 24.44 61.49
CA HIS A 149 -0.79 23.78 60.22
C HIS A 149 -2.25 23.95 59.75
N LYS A 150 -2.94 25.00 60.21
CA LYS A 150 -4.31 25.34 59.79
C LYS A 150 -4.29 26.25 58.56
N VAL A 151 -3.68 25.75 57.49
CA VAL A 151 -3.40 26.50 56.25
C VAL A 151 -4.69 27.01 55.58
N GLU A 152 -5.80 26.26 55.70
CA GLU A 152 -7.10 26.66 55.16
C GLU A 152 -7.64 27.92 55.87
N GLU A 153 -7.64 27.92 57.20
CA GLU A 153 -8.13 29.04 58.03
C GLU A 153 -7.23 30.28 57.85
N ALA A 154 -5.91 30.09 57.77
CA ALA A 154 -4.94 31.15 57.51
C ALA A 154 -5.19 31.81 56.13
N MET A 155 -5.47 31.01 55.10
CA MET A 155 -5.80 31.51 53.76
C MET A 155 -7.12 32.27 53.73
N GLU A 156 -8.17 31.78 54.41
CA GLU A 156 -9.45 32.49 54.47
C GLU A 156 -9.31 33.84 55.17
N ALA A 157 -8.51 33.91 56.25
CA ALA A 157 -8.19 35.16 56.93
C ALA A 157 -7.46 36.16 56.01
N LEU A 158 -6.46 35.70 55.25
CA LEU A 158 -5.73 36.51 54.27
C LEU A 158 -6.63 37.05 53.14
N VAL A 159 -7.47 36.19 52.55
CA VAL A 159 -8.38 36.58 51.48
C VAL A 159 -9.45 37.55 51.99
N ALA A 160 -9.93 37.36 53.22
CA ALA A 160 -10.87 38.27 53.86
C ALA A 160 -10.24 39.66 54.08
N GLU A 161 -8.97 39.70 54.52
CA GLU A 161 -8.26 40.95 54.72
C GLU A 161 -7.98 41.67 53.39
N GLU A 162 -7.47 40.98 52.37
CA GLU A 162 -7.22 41.54 51.03
C GLU A 162 -8.49 42.09 50.34
N ARG A 163 -9.68 41.62 50.75
CA ARG A 163 -10.97 42.19 50.32
C ARG A 163 -11.36 43.45 51.09
N LYS A 164 -10.99 43.55 52.37
CA LYS A 164 -11.28 44.71 53.23
C LYS A 164 -10.34 45.88 52.94
N THR A 165 -9.08 45.61 52.60
CA THR A 165 -8.03 46.63 52.42
C THR A 165 -7.57 46.74 50.96
N PRO A 166 -8.13 47.69 50.16
CA PRO A 166 -7.77 47.86 48.75
C PRO A 166 -6.33 48.37 48.52
N GLU A 167 -5.71 48.98 49.54
CA GLU A 167 -4.31 49.43 49.55
C GLU A 167 -3.31 48.28 49.30
N LEU A 168 -3.70 47.04 49.59
CA LEU A 168 -2.91 45.83 49.34
C LEU A 168 -2.86 45.43 47.85
N LYS A 169 -3.72 45.99 46.98
CA LYS A 169 -3.82 45.65 45.54
C LYS A 169 -3.19 46.67 44.58
N GLY A 170 -2.95 47.93 44.97
CA GLY A 170 -2.48 49.03 44.09
C GLY A 170 -0.97 49.07 43.81
N SER A 171 -0.49 49.93 42.89
CA SER A 171 0.96 50.22 42.71
C SER A 171 1.48 51.15 43.81
N ALA A 172 2.78 51.05 44.08
CA ALA A 172 3.48 51.56 45.27
C ALA A 172 3.52 53.10 45.43
N ASP A 173 2.98 53.86 44.50
CA ASP A 173 3.48 55.23 44.25
C ASP A 173 2.93 56.30 45.21
N ASN A 174 2.03 55.99 46.17
CA ASN A 174 1.44 56.97 47.11
C ASN A 174 1.15 56.44 48.54
N LEU A 175 1.86 55.42 49.03
CA LEU A 175 1.60 54.84 50.37
C LEU A 175 2.49 55.43 51.47
N SER A 176 1.95 55.57 52.71
CA SER A 176 2.74 55.84 53.92
C SER A 176 3.77 54.71 54.16
N GLU A 177 4.92 55.01 54.78
CA GLU A 177 5.94 54.00 55.14
C GLU A 177 5.33 52.83 55.94
N GLU A 178 4.40 53.10 56.85
CA GLU A 178 3.72 52.09 57.67
C GLU A 178 2.80 51.19 56.84
N ALA A 179 2.14 51.74 55.82
CA ALA A 179 1.28 50.99 54.90
C ALA A 179 2.12 50.12 53.95
N HIS A 180 3.30 50.59 53.55
CA HIS A 180 4.28 49.81 52.79
C HIS A 180 4.84 48.64 53.60
N SER A 181 5.26 48.88 54.84
CA SER A 181 5.75 47.83 55.75
C SER A 181 4.70 46.75 55.99
N TYR A 182 3.45 47.15 56.29
CA TYR A 182 2.35 46.21 56.47
C TYR A 182 2.06 45.39 55.20
N ARG A 183 2.09 46.03 54.03
CA ARG A 183 1.87 45.35 52.75
C ARG A 183 2.96 44.31 52.46
N LEU A 184 4.23 44.62 52.72
CA LEU A 184 5.33 43.66 52.56
C LEU A 184 5.17 42.47 53.50
N ALA A 185 4.91 42.72 54.79
CA ALA A 185 4.68 41.69 55.78
C ALA A 185 3.47 40.79 55.45
N PHE A 186 2.41 41.38 54.87
CA PHE A 186 1.24 40.66 54.37
C PHE A 186 1.58 39.77 53.17
N LEU A 187 2.34 40.30 52.19
CA LEU A 187 2.76 39.55 51.01
C LEU A 187 3.70 38.38 51.37
N GLU A 188 4.55 38.57 52.37
CA GLU A 188 5.42 37.51 52.89
C GLU A 188 4.60 36.35 53.46
N ARG A 189 3.61 36.62 54.32
CA ARG A 189 2.71 35.59 54.87
C ARG A 189 1.80 34.97 53.80
N LYS A 190 1.41 35.75 52.80
CA LYS A 190 0.68 35.22 51.63
C LYS A 190 1.56 34.25 50.83
N ALA A 191 2.86 34.53 50.70
CA ALA A 191 3.82 33.63 50.06
C ALA A 191 4.06 32.36 50.88
N THR A 192 4.17 32.43 52.20
CA THR A 192 4.33 31.22 53.04
C THR A 192 3.12 30.30 52.98
N VAL A 193 1.90 30.86 52.92
CA VAL A 193 0.66 30.09 52.70
C VAL A 193 0.64 29.45 51.30
N GLU A 194 1.07 30.18 50.27
CA GLU A 194 1.23 29.64 48.93
C GLU A 194 2.19 28.45 48.93
N ASP A 195 3.38 28.58 49.52
CA ASP A 195 4.39 27.53 49.58
C ASP A 195 3.87 26.27 50.28
N GLN A 196 3.17 26.41 51.41
CA GLN A 196 2.56 25.28 52.13
C GLN A 196 1.44 24.61 51.31
N LEU A 197 0.64 25.38 50.57
CA LEU A 197 -0.39 24.83 49.68
C LEU A 197 0.20 24.11 48.46
N VAL A 198 1.29 24.63 47.90
CA VAL A 198 2.04 23.97 46.83
C VAL A 198 2.61 22.65 47.33
N GLU A 199 3.23 22.64 48.51
CA GLU A 199 3.75 21.43 49.14
C GLU A 199 2.66 20.36 49.34
N LEU A 200 1.51 20.76 49.90
CA LEU A 200 0.34 19.87 50.05
C LEU A 200 -0.16 19.32 48.71
N ALA A 201 -0.15 20.12 47.65
CA ALA A 201 -0.60 19.69 46.33
C ALA A 201 0.40 18.72 45.64
N GLU A 202 1.71 18.89 45.87
CA GLU A 202 2.77 18.05 45.28
C GLU A 202 2.91 16.68 45.96
N GLN A 203 2.44 16.53 47.21
CA GLN A 203 2.59 15.27 47.93
C GLN A 203 1.92 14.07 47.18
N PRO A 204 2.68 12.97 46.93
CA PRO A 204 2.19 11.84 46.12
C PRO A 204 1.00 11.09 46.73
N LEU A 205 0.98 11.01 48.06
CA LEU A 205 0.07 10.19 48.89
C LEU A 205 -1.24 10.90 49.24
N VAL A 206 -1.37 12.18 48.93
CA VAL A 206 -2.56 12.99 49.24
C VAL A 206 -3.76 12.54 48.38
N ASN A 207 -4.93 12.45 49.02
CA ASN A 207 -6.17 12.05 48.36
C ASN A 207 -6.53 13.06 47.25
N ILE A 208 -7.22 12.61 46.19
CA ILE A 208 -7.65 13.48 45.08
C ILE A 208 -8.48 14.65 45.61
N ASP A 209 -9.31 14.43 46.62
CA ASP A 209 -10.15 15.48 47.22
C ASP A 209 -9.35 16.53 48.01
N GLU A 210 -8.34 16.11 48.76
CA GLU A 210 -7.44 17.03 49.50
C GLU A 210 -6.60 17.87 48.55
N ARG A 211 -6.08 17.25 47.47
CA ARG A 211 -5.39 17.99 46.42
C ARG A 211 -6.34 18.97 45.71
N ARG A 212 -7.57 18.55 45.42
CA ARG A 212 -8.58 19.43 44.82
C ARG A 212 -8.84 20.65 45.69
N LYS A 213 -8.94 20.46 47.01
CA LYS A 213 -9.07 21.56 47.98
C LYS A 213 -7.85 22.48 47.94
N ALA A 214 -6.63 21.95 48.04
CA ALA A 214 -5.40 22.74 47.98
C ALA A 214 -5.31 23.59 46.70
N LEU A 215 -5.63 23.00 45.54
CA LEU A 215 -5.68 23.70 44.26
C LEU A 215 -6.76 24.80 44.24
N SER A 216 -7.94 24.52 44.81
CA SER A 216 -9.00 25.53 44.92
C SER A 216 -8.59 26.72 45.79
N PHE A 217 -7.78 26.50 46.83
CA PHE A 217 -7.25 27.56 47.67
C PHE A 217 -6.18 28.39 46.95
N LEU A 218 -5.29 27.76 46.17
CA LEU A 218 -4.35 28.47 45.30
C LEU A 218 -5.08 29.34 44.27
N ILE A 219 -6.19 28.87 43.70
CA ILE A 219 -7.02 29.68 42.79
C ILE A 219 -7.60 30.89 43.52
N LYS A 220 -8.13 30.71 44.75
CA LYS A 220 -8.66 31.83 45.57
C LYS A 220 -7.59 32.87 45.91
N LEU A 221 -6.33 32.47 46.06
CA LEU A 221 -5.18 33.37 46.29
C LEU A 221 -4.74 34.15 45.03
N GLY A 222 -5.33 33.86 43.87
CA GLY A 222 -4.96 34.45 42.58
C GLY A 222 -3.85 33.69 41.84
N LYS A 223 -3.45 32.52 42.33
CA LYS A 223 -2.38 31.67 41.76
C LYS A 223 -2.94 30.55 40.87
N GLY A 224 -3.94 30.88 40.06
CA GLY A 224 -4.58 29.93 39.13
C GLY A 224 -3.63 29.23 38.15
N PRO A 225 -2.69 29.94 37.49
CA PRO A 225 -1.71 29.31 36.61
C PRO A 225 -0.79 28.31 37.31
N SER A 226 -0.30 28.64 38.52
CA SER A 226 0.52 27.75 39.33
C SER A 226 -0.27 26.50 39.76
N ALA A 227 -1.50 26.69 40.21
CA ALA A 227 -2.41 25.58 40.56
C ALA A 227 -2.64 24.66 39.36
N HIS A 228 -2.87 25.22 38.18
CA HIS A 228 -3.08 24.44 36.96
C HIS A 228 -1.83 23.65 36.57
N GLN A 229 -0.65 24.27 36.63
CA GLN A 229 0.63 23.59 36.36
C GLN A 229 0.88 22.43 37.34
N LEU A 230 0.57 22.61 38.63
CA LEU A 230 0.69 21.56 39.64
C LEU A 230 -0.24 20.38 39.38
N LEU A 231 -1.49 20.66 38.95
CA LEU A 231 -2.41 19.62 38.52
C LEU A 231 -1.78 18.79 37.39
N LEU A 232 -1.35 19.45 36.29
CA LEU A 232 -0.73 18.79 35.13
C LEU A 232 0.49 17.95 35.53
N LYS A 233 1.41 18.52 36.32
CA LYS A 233 2.62 17.85 36.81
C LYS A 233 2.29 16.59 37.63
N SER A 234 1.27 16.67 38.50
CA SER A 234 0.88 15.56 39.36
C SER A 234 0.22 14.40 38.59
N PHE A 235 -0.53 14.70 37.54
CA PHE A 235 -1.13 13.68 36.67
C PHE A 235 -0.08 13.07 35.73
N GLY A 236 0.82 13.90 35.18
CA GLY A 236 1.94 13.44 34.37
C GLY A 236 2.85 12.48 35.14
N SER A 237 3.26 12.82 36.36
CA SER A 237 4.11 11.93 37.17
C SER A 237 3.42 10.59 37.52
N ARG A 238 2.12 10.62 37.82
CA ARG A 238 1.31 9.42 38.06
C ARG A 238 1.18 8.56 36.81
N LEU A 239 0.98 9.19 35.64
CA LEU A 239 0.88 8.50 34.37
C LEU A 239 2.22 7.84 34.01
N GLN A 240 3.31 8.60 34.09
CA GLN A 240 4.67 8.12 33.86
C GLN A 240 5.00 6.90 34.72
N THR A 241 4.74 6.98 36.03
CA THR A 241 4.98 5.86 36.96
C THR A 241 4.21 4.60 36.54
N ARG A 242 2.96 4.74 36.08
CA ARG A 242 2.16 3.61 35.60
C ARG A 242 2.70 3.05 34.29
N ILE A 243 3.17 3.91 33.39
CA ILE A 243 3.82 3.50 32.14
C ILE A 243 5.11 2.74 32.45
N ASP A 244 5.96 3.24 33.35
CA ASP A 244 7.22 2.60 33.73
C ASP A 244 7.03 1.20 34.33
N VAL A 245 5.99 1.03 35.15
CA VAL A 245 5.59 -0.30 35.67
C VAL A 245 5.06 -1.21 34.57
N PHE A 246 4.40 -0.66 33.55
CA PHE A 246 3.82 -1.44 32.45
C PHE A 246 4.84 -1.81 31.38
N LEU A 247 5.84 -0.95 31.12
CA LEU A 247 6.83 -1.06 30.04
C LEU A 247 7.48 -2.45 29.90
N PRO A 248 7.91 -3.14 30.98
CA PRO A 248 8.47 -4.50 30.88
C PRO A 248 7.55 -5.53 30.19
N SER A 249 6.24 -5.30 30.20
CA SER A 249 5.22 -6.16 29.57
C SER A 249 5.26 -6.14 28.05
N SER A 250 5.97 -5.18 27.43
CA SER A 250 6.15 -5.10 25.97
C SER A 250 6.77 -6.36 25.39
N SER A 251 7.74 -6.93 26.10
CA SER A 251 8.44 -8.16 25.71
C SER A 251 7.58 -9.42 25.82
N LEU A 252 6.65 -9.46 26.78
CA LEU A 252 5.82 -10.63 27.10
C LEU A 252 4.62 -10.75 26.16
N CYS A 253 4.00 -9.63 25.79
CA CYS A 253 2.80 -9.58 24.98
C CYS A 253 2.87 -8.47 23.90
N PRO A 254 3.84 -8.52 22.97
CA PRO A 254 4.08 -7.45 22.01
C PRO A 254 2.86 -7.15 21.11
N ARG A 255 2.03 -8.17 20.88
CA ARG A 255 0.82 -8.09 20.05
C ARG A 255 -0.25 -7.13 20.60
N ILE A 256 -0.38 -7.02 21.94
CA ILE A 256 -1.47 -6.26 22.61
C ILE A 256 -0.91 -5.05 23.38
N PHE A 257 0.41 -4.96 23.50
CA PHE A 257 1.11 -3.90 24.23
C PHE A 257 0.66 -2.49 23.82
N SER A 258 0.68 -2.20 22.51
CA SER A 258 0.33 -0.89 21.96
C SER A 258 -1.12 -0.46 22.30
N ALA A 259 -2.07 -1.38 22.19
CA ALA A 259 -3.48 -1.13 22.52
C ALA A 259 -3.70 -0.91 24.02
N THR A 260 -2.96 -1.63 24.86
CA THR A 260 -3.04 -1.48 26.32
C THR A 260 -2.39 -0.17 26.78
N LEU A 261 -1.26 0.20 26.17
CA LEU A 261 -0.61 1.49 26.40
C LEU A 261 -1.53 2.65 25.98
N ALA A 262 -2.21 2.53 24.84
CA ALA A 262 -3.22 3.51 24.41
C ALA A 262 -4.29 3.69 25.50
N LYS A 263 -4.88 2.59 26.00
CA LYS A 263 -5.85 2.66 27.10
C LYS A 263 -5.31 3.44 28.30
N LEU A 264 -4.08 3.20 28.70
CA LEU A 264 -3.46 3.85 29.85
C LEU A 264 -3.29 5.35 29.65
N VAL A 265 -2.74 5.76 28.51
CA VAL A 265 -2.50 7.17 28.17
C VAL A 265 -3.81 7.93 27.96
N PHE A 266 -4.69 7.43 27.09
CA PHE A 266 -5.94 8.15 26.78
C PHE A 266 -6.91 8.19 27.97
N SER A 267 -6.91 7.18 28.85
CA SER A 267 -7.68 7.26 30.11
C SER A 267 -7.09 8.29 31.09
N GLY A 268 -5.77 8.46 31.11
CA GLY A 268 -5.10 9.55 31.83
C GLY A 268 -5.50 10.93 31.30
N ILE A 269 -5.49 11.11 29.98
CA ILE A 269 -5.95 12.33 29.30
C ILE A 269 -7.42 12.63 29.62
N SER A 270 -8.28 11.62 29.56
CA SER A 270 -9.70 11.75 29.94
C SER A 270 -9.87 12.18 31.41
N ALA A 271 -9.10 11.59 32.32
CA ALA A 271 -9.17 11.90 33.74
C ALA A 271 -8.76 13.34 34.05
N ILE A 272 -7.65 13.82 33.46
CA ILE A 272 -7.17 15.18 33.70
C ILE A 272 -8.10 16.23 33.10
N THR A 273 -8.69 15.94 31.94
CA THR A 273 -9.62 16.86 31.26
C THR A 273 -10.85 17.09 32.12
N LYS A 274 -11.39 16.02 32.70
CA LYS A 274 -12.51 16.09 33.64
C LYS A 274 -12.15 16.84 34.92
N GLU A 275 -11.04 16.49 35.57
CA GLU A 275 -10.62 17.14 36.81
C GLU A 275 -10.27 18.62 36.61
N SER A 276 -9.63 18.97 35.50
CA SER A 276 -9.36 20.37 35.15
C SER A 276 -10.66 21.15 34.96
N GLY A 277 -11.65 20.58 34.26
CA GLY A 277 -12.96 21.21 34.09
C GLY A 277 -13.70 21.42 35.42
N LEU A 278 -13.59 20.46 36.35
CA LEU A 278 -14.19 20.57 37.69
C LEU A 278 -13.54 21.66 38.56
N VAL A 279 -12.22 21.85 38.45
CA VAL A 279 -11.47 22.77 39.32
C VAL A 279 -11.38 24.19 38.74
N PHE A 280 -11.18 24.30 37.42
CA PHE A 280 -10.90 25.57 36.74
C PHE A 280 -12.06 26.08 35.88
N GLY A 281 -13.12 25.28 35.69
CA GLY A 281 -14.22 25.59 34.78
C GLY A 281 -13.80 25.66 33.32
N ASP A 282 -14.66 26.23 32.48
CA ASP A 282 -14.45 26.38 31.03
C ASP A 282 -13.59 27.60 30.67
N ASN A 283 -12.47 27.79 31.38
CA ASN A 283 -11.55 28.88 31.08
C ASN A 283 -10.61 28.48 29.92
N PRO A 284 -10.66 29.17 28.77
CA PRO A 284 -9.90 28.77 27.58
C PRO A 284 -8.39 28.77 27.79
N ALA A 285 -7.85 29.60 28.70
CA ALA A 285 -6.41 29.62 28.99
C ALA A 285 -5.93 28.29 29.60
N TYR A 286 -6.74 27.68 30.47
CA TYR A 286 -6.44 26.41 31.10
C TYR A 286 -6.81 25.23 30.20
N THR A 287 -7.94 25.30 29.49
CA THR A 287 -8.31 24.27 28.52
C THR A 287 -7.25 24.11 27.42
N ASN A 288 -6.69 25.21 26.89
CA ASN A 288 -5.61 25.15 25.91
C ASN A 288 -4.32 24.51 26.47
N ARG A 289 -4.01 24.72 27.75
CA ARG A 289 -2.87 24.06 28.42
C ARG A 289 -3.09 22.55 28.57
N VAL A 290 -4.32 22.12 28.86
CA VAL A 290 -4.68 20.68 28.89
C VAL A 290 -4.56 20.06 27.50
N VAL A 291 -4.98 20.78 26.45
CA VAL A 291 -4.80 20.32 25.06
C VAL A 291 -3.31 20.12 24.76
N GLN A 292 -2.46 21.13 25.00
CA GLN A 292 -1.01 21.03 24.78
C GLN A 292 -0.37 19.88 25.56
N TRP A 293 -0.79 19.68 26.82
CA TRP A 293 -0.33 18.55 27.62
C TRP A 293 -0.75 17.22 27.01
N ALA A 294 -2.00 17.08 26.56
CA ALA A 294 -2.47 15.87 25.88
C ALA A 294 -1.73 15.60 24.57
N GLU A 295 -1.35 16.64 23.82
CA GLU A 295 -0.51 16.52 22.62
C GLU A 295 0.86 15.93 22.96
N TRP A 296 1.54 16.45 23.99
CA TRP A 296 2.83 15.91 24.47
C TRP A 296 2.72 14.45 24.92
N GLU A 297 1.67 14.10 25.65
CA GLU A 297 1.45 12.71 26.09
C GLU A 297 1.18 11.77 24.91
N ILE A 298 0.51 12.24 23.85
CA ILE A 298 0.31 11.46 22.61
C ILE A 298 1.63 11.30 21.85
N GLU A 299 2.45 12.34 21.75
CA GLU A 299 3.78 12.24 21.15
C GLU A 299 4.66 11.23 21.91
N TYR A 300 4.65 11.31 23.24
CA TYR A 300 5.34 10.38 24.12
C TYR A 300 4.84 8.94 23.93
N PHE A 301 3.51 8.75 23.87
CA PHE A 301 2.88 7.47 23.56
C PHE A 301 3.35 6.89 22.23
N VAL A 302 3.30 7.67 21.14
CA VAL A 302 3.70 7.20 19.81
C VAL A 302 5.17 6.80 19.79
N ARG A 303 6.03 7.57 20.45
CA ARG A 303 7.45 7.25 20.59
C ARG A 303 7.66 5.91 21.31
N LEU A 304 6.95 5.69 22.43
CA LEU A 304 7.01 4.41 23.16
C LEU A 304 6.49 3.23 22.34
N VAL A 305 5.42 3.41 21.57
CA VAL A 305 4.92 2.36 20.67
C VAL A 305 6.00 1.98 19.65
N LYS A 306 6.67 2.95 19.04
CA LYS A 306 7.74 2.72 18.07
C LYS A 306 8.94 2.00 18.69
N GLU A 307 9.41 2.46 19.85
CA GLU A 307 10.58 1.90 20.54
C GLU A 307 10.37 0.46 21.06
N ASN A 308 9.13 0.09 21.35
CA ASN A 308 8.78 -1.19 21.96
C ASN A 308 7.95 -2.10 21.04
N ALA A 309 7.82 -1.74 19.76
CA ALA A 309 7.11 -2.55 18.78
C ALA A 309 7.87 -3.86 18.49
N PRO A 310 7.16 -4.95 18.15
CA PRO A 310 7.82 -6.11 17.54
C PRO A 310 8.52 -5.71 16.23
N SER A 311 9.50 -6.52 15.80
CA SER A 311 10.19 -6.30 14.53
C SER A 311 9.21 -6.13 13.37
N SER A 312 9.33 -5.02 12.64
CA SER A 312 8.41 -4.61 11.57
C SER A 312 8.26 -5.66 10.44
N GLU A 313 9.20 -6.59 10.32
CA GLU A 313 9.13 -7.69 9.34
C GLU A 313 8.22 -8.86 9.76
N THR A 314 7.66 -8.83 10.98
CA THR A 314 6.83 -9.92 11.52
C THR A 314 5.33 -9.69 11.30
N VAL A 315 4.57 -10.78 11.16
CA VAL A 315 3.09 -10.77 11.07
C VAL A 315 2.47 -10.10 12.31
N SER A 316 3.06 -10.35 13.47
CA SER A 316 2.62 -9.77 14.75
C SER A 316 2.80 -8.26 14.80
N ALA A 317 3.75 -7.68 14.05
CA ALA A 317 3.91 -6.23 13.95
C ALA A 317 2.75 -5.57 13.20
N LEU A 318 2.31 -6.14 12.08
CA LEU A 318 1.13 -5.63 11.37
C LEU A 318 -0.11 -5.65 12.27
N HIS A 319 -0.29 -6.73 13.02
CA HIS A 319 -1.39 -6.84 13.96
C HIS A 319 -1.31 -5.81 15.09
N ALA A 320 -0.15 -5.68 15.74
CA ALA A 320 0.07 -4.74 16.83
C ALA A 320 -0.13 -3.27 16.37
N ALA A 321 0.29 -2.95 15.14
CA ALA A 321 0.08 -1.65 14.52
C ALA A 321 -1.41 -1.38 14.25
N CYS A 322 -2.15 -2.34 13.67
CA CYS A 322 -3.58 -2.21 13.40
C CYS A 322 -4.41 -2.12 14.70
N LEU A 323 -4.05 -2.89 15.74
CA LEU A 323 -4.67 -2.77 17.06
C LEU A 323 -4.36 -1.43 17.73
N CYS A 324 -3.14 -0.90 17.55
CA CYS A 324 -2.77 0.42 18.05
C CYS A 324 -3.67 1.50 17.46
N ILE A 325 -3.85 1.51 16.13
CA ILE A 325 -4.74 2.43 15.43
C ILE A 325 -6.17 2.27 15.96
N GLN A 326 -6.67 1.04 15.99
CA GLN A 326 -8.04 0.74 16.42
C GLN A 326 -8.32 1.27 17.82
N ALA A 327 -7.46 0.91 18.79
CA ALA A 327 -7.63 1.33 20.18
C ALA A 327 -7.51 2.84 20.34
N SER A 328 -6.45 3.43 19.77
CA SER A 328 -6.13 4.85 19.95
C SER A 328 -7.21 5.75 19.33
N LEU A 329 -7.69 5.45 18.13
CA LEU A 329 -8.79 6.19 17.49
C LEU A 329 -10.12 6.01 18.21
N SER A 330 -10.40 4.80 18.73
CA SER A 330 -11.58 4.57 19.56
C SER A 330 -11.53 5.47 20.80
N TYR A 331 -10.40 5.58 21.47
CA TYR A 331 -10.24 6.50 22.60
C TYR A 331 -10.28 7.97 22.20
N CYS A 332 -9.74 8.36 21.05
CA CYS A 332 -9.93 9.71 20.52
C CYS A 332 -11.42 10.04 20.35
N SER A 333 -12.22 9.14 19.79
CA SER A 333 -13.68 9.35 19.65
C SER A 333 -14.38 9.55 21.00
N LEU A 334 -13.93 8.84 22.05
CA LEU A 334 -14.42 9.03 23.42
C LEU A 334 -14.01 10.40 23.99
N LEU A 335 -12.80 10.87 23.69
CA LEU A 335 -12.30 12.19 24.12
C LEU A 335 -12.96 13.35 23.37
N GLU A 336 -13.43 13.14 22.15
CA GLU A 336 -14.18 14.15 21.38
C GLU A 336 -15.46 14.59 22.12
N SER A 337 -16.10 13.68 22.87
CA SER A 337 -17.24 14.01 23.74
C SER A 337 -16.90 14.98 24.89
N GLN A 338 -15.61 15.10 25.22
CA GLN A 338 -15.07 16.02 26.24
C GLN A 338 -14.46 17.28 25.61
N GLY A 339 -14.67 17.49 24.31
CA GLY A 339 -14.15 18.67 23.59
C GLY A 339 -12.73 18.51 23.04
N LEU A 340 -12.10 17.33 23.18
CA LEU A 340 -10.73 17.09 22.70
C LEU A 340 -10.72 16.33 21.36
N LYS A 341 -10.35 17.01 20.27
CA LYS A 341 -10.28 16.43 18.92
C LYS A 341 -8.84 16.06 18.53
N LEU A 342 -8.40 14.88 18.94
CA LEU A 342 -6.99 14.43 18.80
C LEU A 342 -6.75 13.43 17.66
N SER A 343 -7.81 12.97 16.99
CA SER A 343 -7.77 11.94 15.94
C SER A 343 -6.81 12.30 14.79
N LYS A 344 -6.81 13.55 14.32
CA LYS A 344 -5.94 14.00 13.21
C LYS A 344 -4.46 14.00 13.61
N LEU A 345 -4.14 14.54 14.78
CA LEU A 345 -2.76 14.57 15.30
C LEU A 345 -2.21 13.15 15.44
N LEU A 346 -2.99 12.27 16.05
CA LEU A 346 -2.62 10.87 16.24
C LEU A 346 -2.29 10.17 14.90
N LEU A 347 -3.14 10.36 13.88
CA LEU A 347 -2.91 9.79 12.55
C LEU A 347 -1.62 10.30 11.90
N VAL A 348 -1.31 11.60 12.04
CA VAL A 348 -0.07 12.19 11.52
C VAL A 348 1.16 11.57 12.19
N LEU A 349 1.12 11.39 13.52
CA LEU A 349 2.25 10.86 14.29
C LEU A 349 2.48 9.35 14.06
N LEU A 350 1.40 8.58 13.94
CA LEU A 350 1.45 7.13 13.72
C LEU A 350 1.77 6.77 12.26
N ARG A 351 1.37 7.58 11.28
CA ARG A 351 1.50 7.25 9.85
C ARG A 351 2.88 6.70 9.45
N PRO A 352 4.03 7.31 9.79
CA PRO A 352 5.33 6.78 9.39
C PRO A 352 5.60 5.37 9.90
N TYR A 353 5.17 5.06 11.13
CA TYR A 353 5.33 3.74 11.72
C TYR A 353 4.43 2.71 11.02
N ILE A 354 3.18 3.07 10.73
CA ILE A 354 2.24 2.17 10.05
C ILE A 354 2.71 1.87 8.63
N GLU A 355 3.16 2.89 7.90
CA GLU A 355 3.67 2.74 6.53
C GLU A 355 4.93 1.86 6.48
N GLU A 356 5.84 2.00 7.45
CA GLU A 356 7.02 1.14 7.58
C GLU A 356 6.63 -0.32 7.85
N VAL A 357 5.71 -0.56 8.80
CA VAL A 357 5.24 -1.92 9.13
C VAL A 357 4.54 -2.55 7.94
N LEU A 358 3.70 -1.80 7.20
CA LEU A 358 3.07 -2.26 5.97
C LEU A 358 4.12 -2.60 4.91
N GLU A 359 5.07 -1.71 4.63
CA GLU A 359 6.13 -1.94 3.64
C GLU A 359 6.91 -3.22 3.93
N LEU A 360 7.35 -3.40 5.17
CA LEU A 360 8.17 -4.55 5.54
C LEU A 360 7.38 -5.87 5.56
N ASN A 361 6.11 -5.84 5.96
CA ASN A 361 5.22 -7.01 5.89
C ASN A 361 4.89 -7.39 4.44
N PHE A 362 4.58 -6.43 3.57
CA PHE A 362 4.32 -6.70 2.16
C PHE A 362 5.58 -7.12 1.40
N ARG A 363 6.76 -6.62 1.79
CA ARG A 363 8.04 -7.15 1.27
C ARG A 363 8.26 -8.60 1.69
N ARG A 364 7.94 -8.98 2.94
CA ARG A 364 7.95 -10.39 3.38
C ARG A 364 6.99 -11.23 2.55
N ALA A 365 5.75 -10.78 2.40
CA ALA A 365 4.74 -11.45 1.58
C ALA A 365 5.20 -11.62 0.13
N ARG A 366 5.79 -10.58 -0.47
CA ARG A 366 6.36 -10.64 -1.82
C ARG A 366 7.48 -11.68 -1.93
N LYS A 367 8.37 -11.75 -0.94
CA LYS A 367 9.40 -12.80 -0.89
C LYS A 367 8.75 -14.18 -0.79
N ALA A 368 7.71 -14.35 0.02
CA ALA A 368 6.98 -15.61 0.12
C ALA A 368 6.27 -15.99 -1.20
N VAL A 369 5.71 -15.00 -1.93
CA VAL A 369 5.12 -15.19 -3.27
C VAL A 369 6.19 -15.57 -4.30
N LEU A 370 7.40 -15.00 -4.23
CA LEU A 370 8.50 -15.39 -5.12
C LEU A 370 9.13 -16.73 -4.74
N ASN A 371 9.20 -17.03 -3.44
CA ASN A 371 9.67 -18.28 -2.86
C ASN A 371 8.57 -19.36 -2.80
N LEU A 372 7.45 -19.19 -3.53
CA LEU A 372 6.43 -20.25 -3.75
C LEU A 372 7.03 -21.56 -4.29
N LEU A 373 8.32 -21.53 -4.64
CA LEU A 373 9.11 -22.53 -5.30
C LEU A 373 9.87 -23.49 -4.34
N GLU A 374 9.99 -23.17 -3.05
CA GLU A 374 10.55 -24.07 -2.04
C GLU A 374 9.41 -24.67 -1.21
N SER A 375 9.28 -26.00 -1.26
CA SER A 375 8.21 -26.75 -0.61
C SER A 375 8.39 -26.75 0.91
N GLU A 376 7.63 -25.92 1.64
CA GLU A 376 7.30 -26.22 3.03
C GLU A 376 5.95 -26.94 3.07
N GLU A 377 6.01 -28.24 3.38
CA GLU A 377 4.84 -29.09 3.52
C GLU A 377 4.00 -28.66 4.73
N ASN A 378 2.70 -28.45 4.48
CA ASN A 378 1.60 -28.23 5.45
C ASN A 378 1.37 -26.79 5.93
N LEU A 379 0.86 -25.94 5.01
CA LEU A 379 0.27 -24.65 5.36
C LEU A 379 -1.25 -24.83 5.64
N PRO A 380 -1.79 -24.35 6.77
CA PRO A 380 -3.22 -24.51 7.07
C PRO A 380 -4.05 -23.56 6.20
N VAL A 381 -4.54 -24.04 5.05
CA VAL A 381 -5.36 -23.26 4.12
C VAL A 381 -6.84 -23.33 4.49
N SER A 382 -7.52 -22.18 4.48
CA SER A 382 -8.96 -22.10 4.77
C SER A 382 -9.78 -22.85 3.71
N PRO A 383 -10.81 -23.65 4.09
CA PRO A 383 -11.65 -24.41 3.15
C PRO A 383 -12.30 -23.55 2.06
N ARG A 384 -12.54 -22.26 2.34
CA ARG A 384 -13.12 -21.29 1.40
C ARG A 384 -12.26 -21.06 0.15
N PHE A 385 -10.94 -21.23 0.25
CA PHE A 385 -10.02 -21.09 -0.89
C PHE A 385 -9.79 -22.43 -1.59
N VAL A 386 -9.87 -23.53 -0.84
CA VAL A 386 -9.63 -24.88 -1.36
C VAL A 386 -10.70 -25.26 -2.39
N CYS A 387 -11.98 -25.03 -2.09
CA CYS A 387 -13.07 -25.50 -2.95
C CYS A 387 -13.04 -24.87 -4.36
N PRO A 388 -12.90 -23.54 -4.53
CA PRO A 388 -12.86 -22.93 -5.87
C PRO A 388 -11.59 -23.22 -6.66
N LEU A 389 -10.46 -23.44 -5.97
CA LEU A 389 -9.18 -23.73 -6.63
C LEU A 389 -8.97 -25.23 -6.93
N SER A 390 -9.61 -26.11 -6.17
CA SER A 390 -9.59 -27.56 -6.43
C SER A 390 -10.24 -27.96 -7.75
N ALA A 391 -11.09 -27.10 -8.33
CA ALA A 391 -11.65 -27.29 -9.66
C ALA A 391 -10.56 -27.39 -10.75
N PHE A 392 -9.37 -26.82 -10.50
CA PHE A 392 -8.24 -26.85 -11.44
C PHE A 392 -7.26 -28.00 -11.18
N ALA A 393 -7.62 -28.94 -10.30
CA ALA A 393 -6.80 -30.10 -10.00
C ALA A 393 -6.70 -31.04 -11.22
N THR A 394 -5.59 -30.95 -11.96
CA THR A 394 -5.28 -31.94 -13.00
C THR A 394 -4.79 -33.23 -12.34
N SER A 395 -5.15 -34.40 -12.89
CA SER A 395 -4.95 -35.75 -12.32
C SER A 395 -3.48 -36.17 -12.04
N SER A 396 -2.51 -35.28 -12.16
CA SER A 396 -1.08 -35.57 -12.04
C SER A 396 -0.22 -34.48 -11.39
N ASP A 397 -0.77 -33.34 -10.93
CA ASP A 397 0.07 -32.16 -10.60
C ASP A 397 -0.40 -31.36 -9.37
N ASP A 398 -0.11 -31.86 -8.17
CA ASP A 398 -0.40 -31.19 -6.88
C ASP A 398 0.29 -29.81 -6.77
N ALA A 399 1.43 -29.62 -7.46
CA ALA A 399 2.24 -28.41 -7.38
C ALA A 399 1.58 -27.15 -7.97
N LEU A 400 0.67 -27.31 -8.94
CA LEU A 400 -0.05 -26.18 -9.57
C LEU A 400 -1.12 -25.60 -8.64
N ILE A 401 -1.91 -26.47 -8.01
CA ILE A 401 -2.96 -26.08 -7.05
C ILE A 401 -2.32 -25.40 -5.83
N ASP A 402 -1.20 -25.95 -5.36
CA ASP A 402 -0.42 -25.41 -4.25
C ASP A 402 0.01 -23.96 -4.49
N ASN A 403 0.29 -23.56 -5.73
CA ASN A 403 0.71 -22.19 -6.05
C ASN A 403 -0.41 -21.16 -5.79
N GLY A 404 -1.62 -21.43 -6.28
CA GLY A 404 -2.78 -20.56 -6.03
C GLY A 404 -3.21 -20.55 -4.56
N LEU A 405 -3.21 -21.71 -3.91
CA LEU A 405 -3.56 -21.83 -2.49
C LEU A 405 -2.58 -21.09 -1.59
N LYS A 406 -1.27 -21.22 -1.83
CA LYS A 406 -0.23 -20.49 -1.09
C LYS A 406 -0.36 -18.98 -1.28
N PHE A 407 -0.64 -18.50 -2.49
CA PHE A 407 -0.92 -17.07 -2.71
C PHE A 407 -2.09 -16.58 -1.85
N MET A 408 -3.22 -17.29 -1.88
CA MET A 408 -4.40 -16.92 -1.08
C MET A 408 -4.15 -17.05 0.42
N TYR A 409 -3.34 -18.00 0.87
CA TYR A 409 -2.92 -18.09 2.27
C TYR A 409 -2.12 -16.87 2.70
N ILE A 410 -1.16 -16.41 1.89
CA ILE A 410 -0.36 -15.22 2.20
C ILE A 410 -1.27 -13.99 2.29
N ILE A 411 -2.23 -13.85 1.38
CA ILE A 411 -3.23 -12.78 1.42
C ILE A 411 -4.06 -12.89 2.70
N ASP A 412 -4.56 -14.07 3.04
CA ASP A 412 -5.38 -14.27 4.24
C ASP A 412 -4.62 -13.97 5.53
N GLU A 413 -3.35 -14.36 5.61
CA GLU A 413 -2.48 -14.04 6.74
C GLU A 413 -2.38 -12.52 6.96
N ILE A 414 -2.29 -11.73 5.88
CA ILE A 414 -2.28 -10.27 5.92
C ILE A 414 -3.65 -9.73 6.33
N LEU A 415 -4.72 -10.15 5.63
CA LEU A 415 -6.08 -9.66 5.86
C LEU A 415 -6.54 -9.94 7.29
N GLY A 416 -6.19 -11.09 7.85
CA GLY A 416 -6.48 -11.48 9.23
C GLY A 416 -5.83 -10.59 10.30
N GLN A 417 -4.83 -9.76 9.95
CA GLN A 417 -4.24 -8.79 10.90
C GLN A 417 -4.94 -7.43 10.91
N LEU A 418 -5.78 -7.14 9.91
CA LEU A 418 -6.33 -5.81 9.70
C LEU A 418 -7.53 -5.55 10.62
N THR A 419 -7.64 -4.32 11.10
CA THR A 419 -8.75 -3.85 11.94
C THR A 419 -9.62 -2.85 11.20
N PRO A 420 -10.93 -2.72 11.50
CA PRO A 420 -11.82 -1.83 10.76
C PRO A 420 -11.33 -0.38 10.65
N LEU A 421 -10.81 0.21 11.74
CA LEU A 421 -10.30 1.58 11.69
C LEU A 421 -8.98 1.70 10.93
N ALA A 422 -8.14 0.65 10.89
CA ALA A 422 -6.97 0.64 10.02
C ALA A 422 -7.38 0.64 8.53
N LEU A 423 -8.43 -0.08 8.16
CA LEU A 423 -8.95 -0.12 6.79
C LEU A 423 -9.53 1.22 6.34
N VAL A 424 -10.27 1.90 7.21
CA VAL A 424 -10.82 3.23 6.89
C VAL A 424 -9.72 4.25 6.58
N HIS A 425 -8.57 4.16 7.26
CA HIS A 425 -7.50 5.16 7.13
C HIS A 425 -6.35 4.75 6.19
N PHE A 426 -6.11 3.46 6.00
CA PHE A 426 -4.99 2.93 5.23
C PHE A 426 -5.43 1.93 4.13
N GLY A 427 -6.73 1.79 3.90
CA GLY A 427 -7.31 0.83 2.95
C GLY A 427 -6.78 0.95 1.54
N ALA A 428 -6.76 2.16 0.97
CA ALA A 428 -6.18 2.41 -0.36
C ALA A 428 -4.73 1.91 -0.49
N ASN A 429 -3.90 2.15 0.53
CA ASN A 429 -2.51 1.71 0.56
C ASN A 429 -2.41 0.18 0.62
N ILE A 430 -3.22 -0.46 1.44
CA ILE A 430 -3.30 -1.92 1.55
C ILE A 430 -3.75 -2.54 0.22
N LEU A 431 -4.81 -2.01 -0.41
CA LEU A 431 -5.32 -2.48 -1.68
C LEU A 431 -4.27 -2.38 -2.80
N ASN A 432 -3.60 -1.22 -2.91
CA ASN A 432 -2.51 -1.04 -3.87
C ASN A 432 -1.38 -2.07 -3.68
N ARG A 433 -1.02 -2.37 -2.43
CA ARG A 433 0.01 -3.37 -2.13
C ARG A 433 -0.45 -4.81 -2.43
N ILE A 434 -1.72 -5.12 -2.22
CA ILE A 434 -2.31 -6.40 -2.66
C ILE A 434 -2.25 -6.52 -4.18
N SER A 435 -2.57 -5.46 -4.93
CA SER A 435 -2.42 -5.44 -6.40
C SER A 435 -0.97 -5.72 -6.82
N GLN A 436 0.01 -5.11 -6.15
CA GLN A 436 1.43 -5.37 -6.44
C GLN A 436 1.86 -6.82 -6.12
N LEU A 437 1.27 -7.47 -5.11
CA LEU A 437 1.49 -8.89 -4.86
C LEU A 437 0.88 -9.74 -5.97
N TYR A 438 -0.33 -9.41 -6.43
CA TYR A 438 -0.96 -10.09 -7.55
C TYR A 438 -0.17 -9.91 -8.86
N ASP A 439 0.40 -8.74 -9.11
CA ASP A 439 1.33 -8.52 -10.24
C ASP A 439 2.50 -9.49 -10.18
N LYS A 440 3.12 -9.65 -9.00
CA LYS A 440 4.26 -10.56 -8.82
C LYS A 440 3.87 -12.04 -8.96
N TYR A 441 2.67 -12.38 -8.53
CA TYR A 441 2.08 -13.70 -8.75
C TYR A 441 1.88 -13.97 -10.24
N VAL A 442 1.29 -13.03 -10.98
CA VAL A 442 1.09 -13.13 -12.43
C VAL A 442 2.43 -13.17 -13.19
N ASP A 443 3.43 -12.39 -12.78
CA ASP A 443 4.79 -12.45 -13.34
C ASP A 443 5.38 -13.86 -13.20
N ALA A 444 5.18 -14.53 -12.06
CA ALA A 444 5.62 -15.90 -11.85
C ALA A 444 4.86 -16.90 -12.75
N LEU A 445 3.56 -16.71 -12.94
CA LEU A 445 2.77 -17.52 -13.88
C LEU A 445 3.21 -17.33 -15.33
N ASN A 446 3.53 -16.10 -15.75
CA ASN A 446 4.05 -15.83 -17.10
C ASN A 446 5.34 -16.60 -17.37
N LYS A 447 6.24 -16.69 -16.38
CA LYS A 447 7.48 -17.47 -16.47
C LYS A 447 7.25 -18.99 -16.50
N ALA A 448 6.13 -19.47 -15.97
CA ALA A 448 5.77 -20.88 -15.96
C ALA A 448 5.12 -21.34 -17.28
N LEU A 449 4.60 -20.42 -18.10
CA LEU A 449 4.08 -20.70 -19.44
C LEU A 449 5.24 -20.91 -20.44
N PRO A 450 5.07 -21.78 -21.45
CA PRO A 450 6.13 -22.08 -22.42
C PRO A 450 6.42 -20.88 -23.33
N GLY A 451 7.71 -20.61 -23.59
CA GLY A 451 8.16 -19.53 -24.48
C GLY A 451 8.71 -20.04 -25.83
N PRO A 452 8.87 -19.17 -26.84
CA PRO A 452 9.26 -19.55 -28.19
C PRO A 452 10.77 -19.78 -28.33
N SER A 453 11.58 -19.35 -27.35
CA SER A 453 13.05 -19.47 -27.33
C SER A 453 13.57 -20.62 -26.46
N ASP A 454 12.69 -21.51 -25.99
CA ASP A 454 13.08 -22.60 -25.08
C ASP A 454 13.79 -23.78 -25.77
N ASP A 455 13.99 -23.72 -27.10
CA ASP A 455 14.70 -24.72 -27.90
C ASP A 455 16.21 -24.41 -28.09
N ASP A 456 16.69 -23.24 -27.64
CA ASP A 456 18.12 -22.93 -27.66
C ASP A 456 18.75 -23.15 -26.28
N ASN A 457 19.75 -24.01 -26.26
CA ASN A 457 20.64 -24.35 -25.15
C ASN A 457 21.33 -23.10 -24.53
N LEU A 458 20.61 -22.28 -23.76
CA LEU A 458 21.18 -21.23 -22.91
C LEU A 458 21.15 -21.69 -21.45
N THR A 459 22.11 -22.56 -21.14
CA THR A 459 22.34 -23.20 -19.84
C THR A 459 22.99 -22.26 -18.80
N GLU A 460 22.77 -20.95 -18.83
CA GLU A 460 23.51 -20.00 -17.97
C GLU A 460 22.68 -19.14 -17.02
N LEU A 461 21.35 -19.14 -17.07
CA LEU A 461 20.52 -18.52 -16.02
C LEU A 461 19.11 -19.11 -16.01
N LYS A 462 19.01 -20.44 -15.97
CA LYS A 462 17.73 -21.08 -15.68
C LYS A 462 17.46 -20.88 -14.19
N GLU A 463 16.79 -19.78 -13.85
CA GLU A 463 16.03 -19.70 -12.59
C GLU A 463 15.28 -21.02 -12.50
N LEU A 464 15.61 -21.84 -11.49
CA LEU A 464 15.04 -23.16 -11.24
C LEU A 464 13.54 -22.97 -10.94
N LEU A 465 12.73 -22.81 -11.98
CA LEU A 465 11.28 -22.88 -11.90
C LEU A 465 10.93 -24.34 -11.55
N PRO A 466 10.24 -24.58 -10.43
CA PRO A 466 9.88 -25.90 -9.96
C PRO A 466 8.71 -26.50 -10.73
N PHE A 467 7.95 -25.70 -11.48
CA PHE A 467 6.89 -26.18 -12.36
C PHE A 467 6.87 -25.40 -13.68
N ARG A 468 6.48 -26.09 -14.75
CA ARG A 468 6.29 -25.54 -16.10
C ARG A 468 4.99 -26.13 -16.66
N ALA A 469 4.12 -25.28 -17.18
CA ALA A 469 2.84 -25.72 -17.76
C ALA A 469 3.05 -26.12 -19.22
N GLU A 470 3.31 -27.40 -19.47
CA GLU A 470 3.64 -27.89 -20.82
C GLU A 470 2.40 -28.22 -21.65
N THR A 471 1.33 -28.70 -21.01
CA THR A 471 0.08 -29.07 -21.70
C THR A 471 -0.93 -27.93 -21.76
N ASP A 472 -1.81 -27.94 -22.77
CA ASP A 472 -2.93 -27.00 -22.87
C ASP A 472 -3.79 -27.00 -21.59
N SER A 473 -4.00 -28.18 -20.97
CA SER A 473 -4.74 -28.30 -19.72
C SER A 473 -4.05 -27.60 -18.54
N GLN A 474 -2.73 -27.77 -18.37
CA GLN A 474 -1.96 -27.10 -17.32
C GLN A 474 -1.94 -25.58 -17.53
N GLN A 475 -1.76 -25.13 -18.77
CA GLN A 475 -1.74 -23.70 -19.08
C GLN A 475 -3.11 -23.06 -18.81
N LEU A 476 -4.20 -23.70 -19.24
CA LEU A 476 -5.56 -23.25 -18.96
C LEU A 476 -5.89 -23.29 -17.47
N ALA A 477 -5.40 -24.28 -16.72
CA ALA A 477 -5.55 -24.34 -15.27
C ALA A 477 -4.89 -23.14 -14.57
N LEU A 478 -3.69 -22.73 -14.99
CA LEU A 478 -3.03 -21.52 -14.47
C LEU A 478 -3.83 -20.25 -14.76
N LEU A 479 -4.32 -20.08 -15.99
CA LEU A 479 -5.20 -18.95 -16.32
C LEU A 479 -6.49 -18.97 -15.51
N GLY A 480 -7.11 -20.14 -15.36
CA GLY A 480 -8.35 -20.34 -14.58
C GLY A 480 -8.16 -20.00 -13.10
N MET A 481 -7.05 -20.43 -12.50
CA MET A 481 -6.69 -20.07 -11.12
C MET A 481 -6.47 -18.57 -10.97
N ALA A 482 -5.66 -17.96 -11.83
CA ALA A 482 -5.40 -16.53 -11.78
C ALA A 482 -6.70 -15.71 -11.95
N TYR A 483 -7.58 -16.17 -12.84
CA TYR A 483 -8.91 -15.58 -13.05
C TYR A 483 -9.78 -15.69 -11.80
N THR A 484 -9.88 -16.88 -11.22
CA THR A 484 -10.68 -17.15 -10.01
C THR A 484 -10.19 -16.33 -8.82
N ILE A 485 -8.86 -16.18 -8.68
CA ILE A 485 -8.26 -15.34 -7.64
C ILE A 485 -8.70 -13.88 -7.79
N PHE A 486 -8.66 -13.30 -9.00
CA PHE A 486 -8.98 -11.88 -9.17
C PHE A 486 -10.49 -11.60 -9.21
N ASP A 487 -11.28 -12.44 -9.87
CA ASP A 487 -12.71 -12.17 -10.14
C ASP A 487 -13.56 -12.51 -8.91
N GLU A 488 -13.12 -13.47 -8.10
CA GLU A 488 -13.90 -14.02 -6.99
C GLU A 488 -13.20 -13.96 -5.64
N LEU A 489 -12.05 -14.65 -5.49
CA LEU A 489 -11.49 -14.88 -4.14
C LEU A 489 -10.99 -13.60 -3.47
N LEU A 490 -10.25 -12.75 -4.20
CA LEU A 490 -9.77 -11.48 -3.66
C LEU A 490 -10.94 -10.51 -3.39
N PRO A 491 -11.88 -10.27 -4.32
CA PRO A 491 -13.05 -9.45 -4.05
C PRO A 491 -13.87 -9.93 -2.87
N ASP A 492 -14.12 -11.24 -2.74
CA ASP A 492 -14.87 -11.81 -1.62
C ASP A 492 -14.14 -11.61 -0.29
N ALA A 493 -12.84 -11.96 -0.24
CA ALA A 493 -12.04 -11.78 0.97
C ALA A 493 -11.99 -10.31 1.46
N ILE A 494 -11.90 -9.36 0.54
CA ILE A 494 -11.92 -7.93 0.86
C ILE A 494 -13.32 -7.44 1.24
N TRP A 495 -14.36 -7.93 0.56
CA TRP A 495 -15.74 -7.57 0.87
C TRP A 495 -16.12 -8.00 2.29
N ASN A 496 -15.81 -9.23 2.68
CA ASN A 496 -16.07 -9.77 4.01
C ASN A 496 -15.35 -8.96 5.10
N LEU A 497 -14.14 -8.48 4.79
CA LEU A 497 -13.37 -7.66 5.71
C LEU A 497 -13.93 -6.23 5.87
N TRP A 498 -14.41 -5.61 4.80
CA TRP A 498 -15.01 -4.26 4.84
C TRP A 498 -16.44 -4.26 5.41
N ASN A 499 -17.17 -5.38 5.26
CA ASN A 499 -18.57 -5.52 5.68
C ASN A 499 -18.78 -6.75 6.59
N PRO A 500 -18.19 -6.77 7.80
CA PRO A 500 -18.27 -7.91 8.71
C PRO A 500 -19.68 -8.18 9.27
N GLN A 501 -20.66 -7.29 9.05
CA GLN A 501 -22.04 -7.49 9.51
C GLN A 501 -22.92 -8.33 8.57
N SER A 502 -22.42 -8.72 7.39
CA SER A 502 -23.20 -9.49 6.41
C SER A 502 -23.39 -10.96 6.81
N GLU A 503 -22.40 -11.61 7.43
CA GLU A 503 -22.46 -13.04 7.83
C GLU A 503 -23.48 -13.30 8.96
N SER A 504 -23.71 -12.34 9.87
CA SER A 504 -24.64 -12.53 10.99
C SER A 504 -26.14 -12.52 10.61
N LYS A 505 -26.48 -12.21 9.35
CA LYS A 505 -27.86 -12.18 8.87
C LYS A 505 -28.29 -13.45 8.13
N GLU A 506 -27.38 -14.37 7.78
CA GLU A 506 -27.76 -15.62 7.10
C GLU A 506 -28.49 -16.62 7.99
N LEU A 507 -28.44 -16.47 9.32
CA LEU A 507 -29.20 -17.32 10.26
C LEU A 507 -30.61 -16.78 10.59
N VAL A 508 -31.02 -15.65 10.01
CA VAL A 508 -32.39 -15.10 10.16
C VAL A 508 -32.97 -14.77 8.78
N ALA A 509 -32.92 -15.75 7.87
CA ALA A 509 -33.71 -15.72 6.64
C ALA A 509 -35.16 -16.11 6.97
N GLY A 510 -36.01 -15.10 7.16
CA GLY A 510 -37.44 -15.28 7.30
C GLY A 510 -38.16 -13.95 7.45
N ALA A 511 -38.64 -13.41 6.32
CA ALA A 511 -39.47 -12.21 6.17
C ALA A 511 -38.74 -10.86 6.12
N MET A 512 -38.22 -10.52 4.93
CA MET A 512 -38.58 -9.29 4.19
C MET A 512 -37.88 -9.33 2.83
N GLU A 513 -38.62 -9.71 1.79
CA GLU A 513 -38.21 -9.50 0.41
C GLU A 513 -38.28 -8.00 0.07
N ASN A 514 -37.32 -7.55 -0.75
CA ASN A 514 -37.16 -6.21 -1.32
C ASN A 514 -36.37 -5.19 -0.50
N ALA A 515 -35.07 -5.48 -0.34
CA ALA A 515 -34.06 -4.42 -0.30
C ALA A 515 -32.88 -4.85 -1.19
N SER A 516 -32.73 -4.20 -2.35
CA SER A 516 -31.54 -4.32 -3.20
C SER A 516 -30.29 -3.94 -2.40
N PRO A 517 -29.25 -4.80 -2.28
CA PRO A 517 -28.02 -4.42 -1.64
C PRO A 517 -27.10 -3.76 -2.67
N SER A 518 -27.38 -2.51 -3.03
CA SER A 518 -26.44 -1.69 -3.81
C SER A 518 -25.90 -0.56 -2.95
N THR A 519 -25.15 -0.90 -1.90
CA THR A 519 -24.21 0.06 -1.32
C THR A 519 -23.09 0.25 -2.35
N PRO A 520 -22.88 1.46 -2.91
CA PRO A 520 -21.84 1.66 -3.92
C PRO A 520 -20.47 1.29 -3.33
N LEU A 521 -19.77 0.39 -4.01
CA LEU A 521 -18.40 0.01 -3.69
C LEU A 521 -17.54 1.29 -3.65
N PRO A 522 -16.66 1.48 -2.64
CA PRO A 522 -15.77 2.64 -2.62
C PRO A 522 -14.99 2.75 -3.93
N VAL A 523 -14.80 3.99 -4.44
CA VAL A 523 -14.11 4.26 -5.73
C VAL A 523 -12.75 3.55 -5.79
N GLU A 524 -12.05 3.51 -4.67
CA GLU A 524 -10.76 2.81 -4.47
C GLU A 524 -10.85 1.32 -4.82
N VAL A 525 -11.92 0.62 -4.44
CA VAL A 525 -12.09 -0.81 -4.72
C VAL A 525 -12.37 -1.05 -6.21
N LYS A 526 -13.05 -0.12 -6.89
CA LYS A 526 -13.27 -0.20 -8.33
C LYS A 526 -11.97 -0.02 -9.10
N GLU A 527 -11.15 0.95 -8.71
CA GLU A 527 -9.83 1.17 -9.31
C GLU A 527 -8.88 0.00 -9.05
N TRP A 528 -8.87 -0.51 -7.82
CA TRP A 528 -8.15 -1.72 -7.44
C TRP A 528 -8.56 -2.93 -8.31
N ARG A 529 -9.86 -3.17 -8.53
CA ARG A 529 -10.34 -4.25 -9.42
C ARG A 529 -9.87 -4.06 -10.86
N ARG A 530 -9.82 -2.82 -11.38
CA ARG A 530 -9.26 -2.55 -12.72
C ARG A 530 -7.78 -2.87 -12.80
N HIS A 531 -7.01 -2.57 -11.75
CA HIS A 531 -5.60 -2.96 -11.69
C HIS A 531 -5.46 -4.47 -11.80
N LEU A 532 -6.19 -5.23 -10.98
CA LEU A 532 -6.14 -6.71 -11.03
C LEU A 532 -6.52 -7.27 -12.41
N GLN A 533 -7.57 -6.72 -13.01
CA GLN A 533 -7.98 -7.08 -14.37
C GLN A 533 -6.84 -6.83 -15.37
N HIS A 534 -6.18 -5.67 -15.29
CA HIS A 534 -5.06 -5.34 -16.17
C HIS A 534 -3.88 -6.31 -16.01
N SER A 535 -3.57 -6.71 -14.78
CA SER A 535 -2.53 -7.72 -14.50
C SER A 535 -2.90 -9.07 -15.13
N PHE A 536 -4.15 -9.52 -14.94
CA PHE A 536 -4.64 -10.76 -15.57
C PHE A 536 -4.65 -10.67 -17.11
N ASP A 537 -5.05 -9.53 -17.68
CA ASP A 537 -5.07 -9.32 -19.13
C ASP A 537 -3.66 -9.49 -19.73
N LYS A 538 -2.59 -9.09 -19.01
CA LYS A 538 -1.20 -9.35 -19.43
C LYS A 538 -0.90 -10.85 -19.53
N LEU A 539 -1.33 -11.64 -18.54
CA LEU A 539 -1.16 -13.10 -18.54
C LEU A 539 -1.90 -13.75 -19.70
N ARG A 540 -3.17 -13.36 -19.89
CA ARG A 540 -4.01 -13.85 -21.00
C ARG A 540 -3.38 -13.51 -22.34
N ASP A 541 -2.96 -12.26 -22.52
CA ASP A 541 -2.38 -11.80 -23.78
C ASP A 541 -1.02 -12.48 -24.03
N HIS A 542 -0.21 -12.73 -23.00
CA HIS A 542 1.00 -13.53 -23.11
C HIS A 542 0.69 -14.96 -23.61
N PHE A 543 -0.25 -15.65 -22.94
CA PHE A 543 -0.71 -16.97 -23.37
C PHE A 543 -1.20 -16.97 -24.83
N CYS A 544 -2.06 -16.01 -25.20
CA CYS A 544 -2.63 -15.94 -26.55
C CYS A 544 -1.54 -15.76 -27.61
N ARG A 545 -0.57 -14.87 -27.34
CA ARG A 545 0.58 -14.65 -28.23
C ARG A 545 1.41 -15.91 -28.38
N GLN A 546 1.75 -16.59 -27.29
CA GLN A 546 2.53 -17.84 -27.36
C GLN A 546 1.79 -18.94 -28.11
N TYR A 547 0.50 -19.10 -27.84
CA TYR A 547 -0.34 -20.10 -28.50
C TYR A 547 -0.41 -19.84 -30.02
N VAL A 548 -0.63 -18.58 -30.41
CA VAL A 548 -0.69 -18.16 -31.81
C VAL A 548 0.68 -18.30 -32.50
N LEU A 549 1.78 -17.94 -31.86
CA LEU A 549 3.13 -18.14 -32.42
C LEU A 549 3.43 -19.62 -32.67
N SER A 550 3.04 -20.51 -31.74
CA SER A 550 3.20 -21.97 -31.90
C SER A 550 2.36 -22.55 -33.06
N PHE A 551 1.27 -21.86 -33.41
CA PHE A 551 0.42 -22.19 -34.53
C PHE A 551 1.01 -21.69 -35.85
N ILE A 552 1.44 -20.43 -35.91
CA ILE A 552 1.96 -19.77 -37.11
C ILE A 552 3.32 -20.34 -37.53
N TYR A 553 4.22 -20.55 -36.58
CA TYR A 553 5.56 -21.06 -36.86
C TYR A 553 5.61 -22.57 -36.63
N SER A 554 6.34 -23.28 -37.49
CA SER A 554 6.72 -24.67 -37.24
C SER A 554 7.83 -24.72 -36.18
N ARG A 555 8.07 -25.91 -35.61
CA ARG A 555 9.23 -26.14 -34.72
C ARG A 555 10.58 -25.86 -35.40
N GLU A 556 10.61 -25.84 -36.72
CA GLU A 556 11.81 -25.54 -37.53
C GLU A 556 11.91 -24.04 -37.87
N GLY A 557 11.05 -23.18 -37.30
CA GLY A 557 11.02 -21.74 -37.55
C GLY A 557 10.41 -21.33 -38.89
N LYS A 558 9.81 -22.26 -39.65
CA LYS A 558 9.16 -21.95 -40.94
C LYS A 558 7.75 -21.44 -40.73
N THR A 559 7.35 -20.40 -41.45
CA THR A 559 5.99 -19.84 -41.42
C THR A 559 4.99 -20.77 -42.11
N ARG A 560 4.01 -21.28 -41.36
CA ARG A 560 2.88 -22.07 -41.88
C ARG A 560 1.85 -21.18 -42.57
N LEU A 561 1.68 -19.96 -42.07
CA LEU A 561 0.82 -18.92 -42.65
C LEU A 561 1.71 -17.94 -43.42
N ASN A 562 1.84 -18.14 -44.73
CA ASN A 562 2.68 -17.31 -45.59
C ASN A 562 1.92 -16.87 -46.85
N ALA A 563 2.42 -15.83 -47.52
CA ALA A 563 1.74 -15.26 -48.67
C ALA A 563 1.63 -16.20 -49.88
N GLN A 564 2.54 -17.17 -50.01
CA GLN A 564 2.58 -18.07 -51.18
C GLN A 564 1.30 -18.90 -51.35
N ILE A 565 0.54 -19.09 -50.27
CA ILE A 565 -0.78 -19.73 -50.28
C ILE A 565 -1.72 -19.04 -51.27
N TYR A 566 -1.62 -17.72 -51.40
CA TYR A 566 -2.49 -16.89 -52.24
C TYR A 566 -1.84 -16.50 -53.59
N LEU A 567 -0.55 -16.78 -53.77
CA LEU A 567 0.23 -16.38 -54.96
C LEU A 567 0.47 -17.54 -55.94
N SER A 568 0.22 -18.80 -55.56
CA SER A 568 0.53 -19.96 -56.41
C SER A 568 -0.44 -20.16 -57.59
N GLU A 569 0.10 -20.42 -58.79
CA GLU A 569 -0.65 -20.63 -60.04
C GLU A 569 -1.24 -22.05 -60.20
N SER A 570 -0.94 -23.00 -59.30
CA SER A 570 -1.22 -24.42 -59.50
C SER A 570 -2.65 -24.87 -59.12
N VAL A 571 -3.64 -24.01 -59.30
CA VAL A 571 -5.02 -24.27 -58.87
C VAL A 571 -5.94 -24.67 -60.02
N GLU A 572 -5.46 -24.61 -61.26
CA GLU A 572 -6.28 -24.87 -62.46
C GLU A 572 -6.82 -26.32 -62.57
N ASP A 573 -6.28 -27.30 -61.83
CA ASP A 573 -6.66 -28.72 -61.94
C ASP A 573 -7.47 -29.31 -60.76
N GLN A 574 -7.82 -28.55 -59.72
CA GLN A 574 -8.49 -29.10 -58.51
C GLN A 574 -9.92 -28.59 -58.20
N TYR A 575 -10.43 -27.57 -58.91
CA TYR A 575 -11.65 -26.85 -58.52
C TYR A 575 -12.94 -27.19 -59.27
N LEU A 576 -12.91 -28.17 -60.19
CA LEU A 576 -14.10 -28.46 -61.00
C LEU A 576 -15.17 -29.32 -60.31
N ASP A 577 -14.91 -29.87 -59.11
CA ASP A 577 -15.83 -30.86 -58.49
C ASP A 577 -15.87 -30.85 -56.94
N SER A 578 -15.50 -29.76 -56.26
CA SER A 578 -15.54 -29.68 -54.79
C SER A 578 -15.97 -28.31 -54.27
N ASP A 579 -16.80 -28.30 -53.22
CA ASP A 579 -17.22 -27.05 -52.56
C ASP A 579 -16.00 -26.24 -52.09
N PRO A 580 -16.00 -24.91 -52.27
CA PRO A 580 -14.91 -24.05 -51.83
C PRO A 580 -14.72 -24.11 -50.31
N LEU A 581 -13.48 -24.33 -49.89
CA LEU A 581 -13.08 -24.41 -48.48
C LEU A 581 -12.11 -23.27 -48.15
N PRO A 582 -12.03 -22.83 -46.88
CA PRO A 582 -10.97 -21.93 -46.42
C PRO A 582 -9.60 -22.59 -46.62
N SER A 583 -8.52 -21.82 -46.66
CA SER A 583 -7.18 -22.36 -46.92
C SER A 583 -6.73 -23.26 -45.76
N LEU A 584 -5.77 -24.15 -46.04
CA LEU A 584 -5.34 -25.18 -45.10
C LEU A 584 -4.92 -24.62 -43.72
N PRO A 585 -4.22 -23.47 -43.61
CA PRO A 585 -3.95 -22.89 -42.30
C PRO A 585 -5.20 -22.48 -41.54
N PHE A 586 -6.21 -21.90 -42.20
CA PHE A 586 -7.45 -21.50 -41.53
C PHE A 586 -8.31 -22.72 -41.14
N GLN A 587 -8.31 -23.79 -41.93
CA GLN A 587 -8.88 -25.08 -41.50
C GLN A 587 -8.16 -25.64 -40.27
N ALA A 588 -6.81 -25.59 -40.25
CA ALA A 588 -6.01 -26.03 -39.11
C ALA A 588 -6.22 -25.14 -37.87
N LEU A 589 -6.42 -23.83 -38.05
CA LEU A 589 -6.78 -22.89 -37.00
C LEU A 589 -8.10 -23.28 -36.35
N PHE A 590 -9.12 -23.56 -37.18
CA PHE A 590 -10.43 -24.00 -36.69
C PHE A 590 -10.31 -25.28 -35.85
N ALA A 591 -9.61 -26.30 -36.35
CA ALA A 591 -9.38 -27.54 -35.62
C ALA A 591 -8.63 -27.30 -34.30
N LYS A 592 -7.65 -26.39 -34.29
CA LYS A 592 -6.91 -26.01 -33.08
C LYS A 592 -7.75 -25.27 -32.06
N LEU A 593 -8.57 -24.31 -32.49
CA LEU A 593 -9.50 -23.60 -31.61
C LEU A 593 -10.55 -24.55 -31.01
N GLN A 594 -11.04 -25.52 -31.79
CA GLN A 594 -11.93 -26.56 -31.28
C GLN A 594 -11.25 -27.47 -30.26
N GLN A 595 -10.02 -27.92 -30.53
CA GLN A 595 -9.24 -28.71 -29.58
C GLN A 595 -9.09 -27.96 -28.25
N LEU A 596 -8.70 -26.68 -28.31
CA LEU A 596 -8.53 -25.86 -27.11
C LEU A 596 -9.87 -25.59 -26.42
N ALA A 597 -10.95 -25.34 -27.16
CA ALA A 597 -12.28 -25.13 -26.60
C ALA A 597 -12.78 -26.35 -25.82
N THR A 598 -12.51 -27.57 -26.31
CA THR A 598 -12.83 -28.81 -25.59
C THR A 598 -12.05 -28.90 -24.28
N VAL A 599 -10.73 -28.68 -24.31
CA VAL A 599 -9.90 -28.71 -23.09
C VAL A 599 -10.33 -27.60 -22.11
N ALA A 600 -10.66 -26.41 -22.61
CA ALA A 600 -11.16 -25.31 -21.81
C ALA A 600 -12.54 -25.62 -21.19
N GLY A 601 -13.42 -26.31 -21.92
CA GLY A 601 -14.68 -26.82 -21.39
C GLY A 601 -14.49 -27.74 -20.18
N ASP A 602 -13.49 -28.61 -20.24
CA ASP A 602 -13.17 -29.58 -19.18
C ASP A 602 -12.43 -28.96 -17.99
N VAL A 603 -11.48 -28.05 -18.22
CA VAL A 603 -10.62 -27.47 -17.17
C VAL A 603 -11.24 -26.24 -16.52
N LEU A 604 -11.99 -25.45 -17.29
CA LEU A 604 -12.62 -24.20 -16.84
C LEU A 604 -14.13 -24.40 -16.64
N LEU A 605 -14.52 -25.53 -16.05
CA LEU A 605 -15.93 -25.88 -15.79
C LEU A 605 -16.64 -24.75 -15.02
N GLU A 606 -17.86 -24.44 -15.43
CA GLU A 606 -18.68 -23.33 -14.89
C GLU A 606 -18.08 -21.92 -15.09
N ARG A 607 -16.98 -21.79 -15.83
CA ARG A 607 -16.30 -20.51 -16.13
C ARG A 607 -16.45 -20.10 -17.58
N GLU A 608 -17.68 -20.11 -18.12
CA GLU A 608 -17.92 -19.78 -19.53
C GLU A 608 -17.38 -18.39 -19.94
N LYS A 609 -17.40 -17.43 -19.01
CA LYS A 609 -16.95 -16.06 -19.26
C LYS A 609 -15.47 -16.02 -19.67
N ILE A 610 -14.57 -16.67 -18.93
CA ILE A 610 -13.14 -16.71 -19.30
C ILE A 610 -12.92 -17.53 -20.57
N GLN A 611 -13.66 -18.64 -20.77
CA GLN A 611 -13.53 -19.45 -21.99
C GLN A 611 -13.83 -18.61 -23.25
N LYS A 612 -14.98 -17.91 -23.27
CA LYS A 612 -15.39 -17.05 -24.38
C LYS A 612 -14.43 -15.90 -24.61
N ILE A 613 -13.99 -15.23 -23.53
CA ILE A 613 -13.01 -14.13 -23.61
C ILE A 613 -11.67 -14.63 -24.18
N LEU A 614 -11.20 -15.80 -23.75
CA LEU A 614 -9.95 -16.39 -24.20
C LEU A 614 -9.98 -16.75 -25.69
N LEU A 615 -11.03 -17.44 -26.13
CA LEU A 615 -11.20 -17.84 -27.53
C LEU A 615 -11.37 -16.63 -28.47
N ALA A 616 -12.12 -15.62 -28.03
CA ALA A 616 -12.22 -14.35 -28.75
C ALA A 616 -10.85 -13.68 -28.88
N ARG A 617 -10.08 -13.58 -27.79
CA ARG A 617 -8.75 -12.96 -27.79
C ARG A 617 -7.74 -13.74 -28.62
N LEU A 618 -7.80 -15.07 -28.66
CA LEU A 618 -6.96 -15.91 -29.52
C LEU A 618 -7.25 -15.62 -31.01
N THR A 619 -8.53 -15.62 -31.38
CA THR A 619 -8.97 -15.32 -32.75
C THR A 619 -8.53 -13.91 -33.18
N GLU A 620 -8.68 -12.94 -32.27
CA GLU A 620 -8.20 -11.57 -32.43
C GLU A 620 -6.69 -11.50 -32.62
N THR A 621 -5.93 -12.26 -31.83
CA THR A 621 -4.45 -12.29 -31.92
C THR A 621 -3.98 -12.83 -33.27
N VAL A 622 -4.68 -13.79 -33.87
CA VAL A 622 -4.35 -14.31 -35.22
C VAL A 622 -4.55 -13.23 -36.29
N VAL A 623 -5.70 -12.55 -36.29
CA VAL A 623 -5.97 -11.51 -37.31
C VAL A 623 -5.11 -10.26 -37.11
N MET A 624 -4.80 -9.89 -35.87
CA MET A 624 -3.84 -8.81 -35.57
C MET A 624 -2.46 -9.14 -36.14
N TRP A 625 -1.95 -10.35 -35.88
CA TRP A 625 -0.67 -10.79 -36.45
C TRP A 625 -0.66 -10.69 -37.97
N LEU A 626 -1.69 -11.24 -38.65
CA LEU A 626 -1.76 -11.22 -40.11
C LEU A 626 -1.84 -9.78 -40.67
N SER A 627 -2.54 -8.88 -39.98
CA SER A 627 -2.64 -7.47 -40.37
C SER A 627 -1.29 -6.74 -40.28
N GLU A 628 -0.45 -7.12 -39.30
CA GLU A 628 0.82 -6.45 -38.99
C GLU A 628 2.05 -7.14 -39.61
N GLU A 629 1.91 -8.35 -40.16
CA GLU A 629 3.04 -9.16 -40.65
C GLU A 629 3.64 -8.62 -41.97
N GLN A 630 4.79 -7.97 -41.85
CA GLN A 630 5.45 -7.30 -42.98
C GLN A 630 5.95 -8.29 -44.04
N GLU A 631 6.46 -9.46 -43.65
CA GLU A 631 6.93 -10.46 -44.62
C GLU A 631 5.77 -10.97 -45.48
N PHE A 632 4.60 -11.16 -44.88
CA PHE A 632 3.38 -11.55 -45.58
C PHE A 632 2.96 -10.48 -46.60
N TRP A 633 2.83 -9.22 -46.16
CA TRP A 633 2.34 -8.15 -47.05
C TRP A 633 3.34 -7.75 -48.14
N SER A 634 4.64 -7.80 -47.85
CA SER A 634 5.67 -7.49 -48.85
C SER A 634 5.62 -8.42 -50.07
N ALA A 635 5.28 -9.69 -49.87
CA ALA A 635 5.10 -10.64 -50.96
C ALA A 635 3.84 -10.36 -51.80
N PHE A 636 2.78 -9.80 -51.22
CA PHE A 636 1.57 -9.38 -51.96
C PHE A 636 1.81 -8.11 -52.79
N GLU A 637 2.64 -7.22 -52.26
CA GLU A 637 2.97 -5.92 -52.85
C GLU A 637 4.13 -6.00 -53.87
N ASP A 638 4.83 -7.13 -53.94
CA ASP A 638 5.85 -7.38 -54.96
C ASP A 638 5.22 -7.53 -56.36
N ASP A 639 5.81 -6.84 -57.33
CA ASP A 639 5.40 -6.89 -58.74
C ASP A 639 5.80 -8.22 -59.40
N SER A 640 6.74 -8.97 -58.81
CA SER A 640 7.27 -10.22 -59.39
C SER A 640 6.39 -11.46 -59.14
N SER A 641 5.53 -11.43 -58.12
CA SER A 641 4.64 -12.54 -57.74
C SER A 641 3.23 -12.01 -57.49
N ALA A 642 2.45 -11.87 -58.56
CA ALA A 642 1.14 -11.22 -58.50
C ALA A 642 0.06 -12.13 -57.89
N ILE A 643 -0.70 -11.59 -56.92
CA ILE A 643 -1.94 -12.22 -56.45
C ILE A 643 -2.95 -12.34 -57.59
N GLN A 644 -3.43 -13.57 -57.81
CA GLN A 644 -4.42 -13.89 -58.83
C GLN A 644 -5.85 -13.68 -58.29
N PRO A 645 -6.87 -13.53 -59.15
CA PRO A 645 -8.26 -13.40 -58.72
C PRO A 645 -8.71 -14.48 -57.71
N LEU A 646 -8.32 -15.74 -57.96
CA LEU A 646 -8.60 -16.87 -57.06
C LEU A 646 -7.88 -16.75 -55.71
N GLY A 647 -6.65 -16.23 -55.69
CA GLY A 647 -5.90 -15.97 -54.46
C GLY A 647 -6.54 -14.86 -53.62
N LEU A 648 -7.04 -13.80 -54.27
CA LEU A 648 -7.80 -12.74 -53.60
C LEU A 648 -9.13 -13.28 -53.04
N GLN A 649 -9.86 -14.07 -53.83
CA GLN A 649 -11.08 -14.73 -53.39
C GLN A 649 -10.82 -15.63 -52.17
N GLN A 650 -9.73 -16.40 -52.17
CA GLN A 650 -9.36 -17.27 -51.05
C GLN A 650 -9.04 -16.48 -49.77
N LEU A 651 -8.30 -15.36 -49.88
CA LEU A 651 -7.98 -14.53 -48.71
C LEU A 651 -9.25 -13.90 -48.10
N ILE A 652 -10.17 -13.43 -48.95
CA ILE A 652 -11.46 -12.89 -48.47
C ILE A 652 -12.26 -14.00 -47.79
N LEU A 653 -12.32 -15.19 -48.39
CA LEU A 653 -12.99 -16.34 -47.78
C LEU A 653 -12.38 -16.69 -46.41
N ASP A 654 -11.07 -16.66 -46.26
CA ASP A 654 -10.38 -16.95 -45.00
C ASP A 654 -10.70 -15.91 -43.89
N MET A 655 -10.84 -14.63 -44.26
CA MET A 655 -11.24 -13.57 -43.34
C MET A 655 -12.70 -13.70 -42.90
N HIS A 656 -13.62 -13.99 -43.84
CA HIS A 656 -15.01 -14.29 -43.51
C HIS A 656 -15.13 -15.53 -42.64
N PHE A 657 -14.38 -16.59 -42.96
CA PHE A 657 -14.32 -17.81 -42.18
C PHE A 657 -13.86 -17.55 -40.75
N THR A 658 -12.83 -16.71 -40.55
CA THR A 658 -12.34 -16.37 -39.20
C THR A 658 -13.39 -15.63 -38.36
N VAL A 659 -14.12 -14.69 -38.96
CA VAL A 659 -15.22 -13.98 -38.29
C VAL A 659 -16.36 -14.95 -37.95
N GLU A 660 -16.68 -15.86 -38.86
CA GLU A 660 -17.80 -16.78 -38.70
C GLU A 660 -17.52 -17.91 -37.69
N ILE A 661 -16.26 -18.32 -37.51
CA ILE A 661 -15.85 -19.21 -36.42
C ILE A 661 -16.26 -18.60 -35.07
N ALA A 662 -15.94 -17.33 -34.84
CA ALA A 662 -16.24 -16.64 -33.59
C ALA A 662 -17.74 -16.47 -33.36
N ARG A 663 -18.50 -16.22 -34.44
CA ARG A 663 -19.96 -16.15 -34.39
C ARG A 663 -20.59 -17.51 -34.06
N PHE A 664 -20.20 -18.55 -34.79
CA PHE A 664 -20.70 -19.91 -34.63
C PHE A 664 -20.45 -20.46 -33.23
N ALA A 665 -19.25 -20.21 -32.68
CA ALA A 665 -18.86 -20.71 -31.37
C ALA A 665 -19.29 -19.80 -30.20
N GLY A 666 -20.11 -18.77 -30.45
CA GLY A 666 -20.77 -17.98 -29.40
C GLY A 666 -19.88 -16.92 -28.73
N TYR A 667 -18.83 -16.46 -29.40
CA TYR A 667 -17.94 -15.39 -28.94
C TYR A 667 -17.69 -14.30 -30.00
N PRO A 668 -18.73 -13.69 -30.59
CA PRO A 668 -18.55 -12.69 -31.64
C PRO A 668 -17.73 -11.49 -31.14
N SER A 669 -16.75 -11.07 -31.95
CA SER A 669 -15.85 -9.96 -31.62
C SER A 669 -15.91 -8.88 -32.69
N ARG A 670 -16.32 -7.67 -32.30
CA ARG A 670 -16.31 -6.49 -33.17
C ARG A 670 -14.90 -6.16 -33.67
N HIS A 671 -13.89 -6.36 -32.83
CA HIS A 671 -12.50 -6.08 -33.20
C HIS A 671 -11.99 -7.06 -34.25
N VAL A 672 -12.30 -8.35 -34.11
CA VAL A 672 -11.99 -9.36 -35.14
C VAL A 672 -12.62 -8.98 -36.47
N HIS A 673 -13.90 -8.59 -36.48
CA HIS A 673 -14.59 -8.14 -37.68
C HIS A 673 -13.93 -6.89 -38.30
N GLN A 674 -13.57 -5.90 -37.49
CA GLN A 674 -12.89 -4.67 -37.95
C GLN A 674 -11.52 -4.96 -38.57
N ILE A 675 -10.69 -5.78 -37.92
CA ILE A 675 -9.37 -6.14 -38.46
C ILE A 675 -9.52 -6.97 -39.73
N ALA A 676 -10.42 -7.96 -39.74
CA ALA A 676 -10.71 -8.75 -40.95
C ALA A 676 -11.16 -7.85 -42.11
N SER A 677 -12.02 -6.86 -41.84
CA SER A 677 -12.44 -5.86 -42.83
C SER A 677 -11.25 -5.05 -43.36
N ALA A 678 -10.35 -4.63 -42.48
CA ALA A 678 -9.15 -3.88 -42.85
C ALA A 678 -8.19 -4.71 -43.71
N ILE A 679 -8.01 -5.99 -43.40
CA ILE A 679 -7.22 -6.95 -44.19
C ILE A 679 -7.83 -7.11 -45.59
N ILE A 680 -9.15 -7.35 -45.68
CA ILE A 680 -9.88 -7.45 -46.96
C ILE A 680 -9.70 -6.17 -47.78
N ALA A 681 -9.92 -5.00 -47.16
CA ALA A 681 -9.79 -3.72 -47.84
C ALA A 681 -8.36 -3.45 -48.32
N ARG A 682 -7.34 -3.82 -47.53
CA ARG A 682 -5.93 -3.74 -47.95
C ARG A 682 -5.67 -4.64 -49.16
N ALA A 683 -6.09 -5.90 -49.11
CA ALA A 683 -5.91 -6.85 -50.20
C ALA A 683 -6.59 -6.39 -51.50
N ILE A 684 -7.84 -5.91 -51.43
CA ILE A 684 -8.57 -5.36 -52.59
C ILE A 684 -7.84 -4.15 -53.17
N ARG A 685 -7.33 -3.24 -52.31
CA ARG A 685 -6.57 -2.07 -52.75
C ARG A 685 -5.29 -2.47 -53.48
N THR A 686 -4.53 -3.40 -52.92
CA THR A 686 -3.28 -3.91 -53.52
C THR A 686 -3.55 -4.59 -54.86
N PHE A 687 -4.65 -5.35 -54.99
CA PHE A 687 -5.06 -5.95 -56.24
C PHE A 687 -5.52 -4.93 -57.29
N SER A 688 -6.35 -3.95 -56.88
CA SER A 688 -6.89 -2.91 -57.77
C SER A 688 -5.80 -1.98 -58.32
N ALA A 689 -4.74 -1.74 -57.56
CA ALA A 689 -3.59 -0.91 -57.97
C ALA A 689 -2.94 -1.42 -59.27
N ARG A 690 -3.18 -2.69 -59.65
CA ARG A 690 -2.69 -3.31 -60.89
C ARG A 690 -3.61 -3.10 -62.10
N GLY A 691 -4.72 -2.36 -61.95
CA GLY A 691 -5.64 -2.02 -63.04
C GLY A 691 -6.68 -3.09 -63.39
N ILE A 692 -6.83 -4.12 -62.55
CA ILE A 692 -7.90 -5.13 -62.66
C ILE A 692 -9.06 -4.68 -61.77
N ASP A 693 -10.28 -4.70 -62.31
CA ASP A 693 -11.49 -4.38 -61.53
C ASP A 693 -11.87 -5.58 -60.63
N PRO A 694 -11.76 -5.47 -59.29
CA PRO A 694 -12.07 -6.57 -58.38
C PRO A 694 -13.53 -7.01 -58.47
N GLN A 695 -14.45 -6.09 -58.77
CA GLN A 695 -15.89 -6.37 -58.83
C GLN A 695 -16.27 -7.21 -60.06
N SER A 696 -15.40 -7.22 -61.08
CA SER A 696 -15.59 -8.07 -62.26
C SER A 696 -15.13 -9.52 -62.04
N THR A 697 -14.37 -9.78 -60.96
CA THR A 697 -13.70 -11.06 -60.70
C THR A 697 -14.15 -11.75 -59.40
N LEU A 698 -14.71 -11.01 -58.44
CA LEU A 698 -15.08 -11.54 -57.13
C LEU A 698 -16.60 -11.79 -57.01
N PRO A 699 -17.03 -12.83 -56.26
CA PRO A 699 -18.41 -13.00 -55.84
C PRO A 699 -18.93 -11.87 -54.94
N VAL A 700 -20.25 -11.81 -54.76
CA VAL A 700 -20.89 -10.89 -53.80
C VAL A 700 -20.54 -11.29 -52.36
N ASP A 701 -20.46 -10.32 -51.45
CA ASP A 701 -20.15 -10.50 -50.01
C ASP A 701 -20.94 -11.65 -49.34
N GLU A 702 -22.23 -11.77 -49.65
CA GLU A 702 -23.12 -12.82 -49.13
C GLU A 702 -22.63 -14.24 -49.47
N TRP A 703 -22.01 -14.41 -50.64
CA TRP A 703 -21.42 -15.69 -51.04
C TRP A 703 -20.29 -16.12 -50.10
N PHE A 704 -19.45 -15.19 -49.63
CA PHE A 704 -18.36 -15.50 -48.71
C PHE A 704 -18.87 -15.90 -47.32
N VAL A 705 -19.93 -15.23 -46.84
CA VAL A 705 -20.58 -15.55 -45.56
C VAL A 705 -21.19 -16.95 -45.59
N GLU A 706 -21.99 -17.26 -46.62
CA GLU A 706 -22.63 -18.58 -46.73
C GLU A 706 -21.61 -19.69 -46.97
N THR A 707 -20.57 -19.44 -47.78
CA THR A 707 -19.47 -20.39 -48.00
C THR A 707 -18.70 -20.67 -46.70
N ALA A 708 -18.42 -19.64 -45.89
CA ALA A 708 -17.80 -19.80 -44.59
C ALA A 708 -18.64 -20.68 -43.64
N LYS A 709 -19.96 -20.45 -43.57
CA LYS A 709 -20.88 -21.28 -42.77
C LYS A 709 -20.91 -22.73 -43.24
N LEU A 710 -20.99 -22.95 -44.55
CA LEU A 710 -20.95 -24.29 -45.13
C LEU A 710 -19.64 -25.01 -44.82
N ALA A 711 -18.51 -24.30 -44.91
CA ALA A 711 -17.21 -24.85 -44.55
C ALA A 711 -17.14 -25.27 -43.08
N ILE A 712 -17.69 -24.47 -42.14
CA ILE A 712 -17.77 -24.84 -40.71
C ILE A 712 -18.56 -26.14 -40.53
N ASN A 713 -19.75 -26.25 -41.13
CA ASN A 713 -20.59 -27.45 -41.03
C ASN A 713 -19.91 -28.70 -41.60
N LYS A 714 -19.22 -28.54 -42.74
CA LYS A 714 -18.46 -29.61 -43.41
C LYS A 714 -17.29 -30.08 -42.54
N LEU A 715 -16.53 -29.16 -41.96
CA LEU A 715 -15.40 -29.46 -41.06
C LEU A 715 -15.85 -30.10 -39.73
N LEU A 716 -17.09 -29.84 -39.29
CA LEU A 716 -17.72 -30.49 -38.14
C LEU A 716 -18.25 -31.91 -38.45
N GLY A 717 -18.24 -32.35 -39.71
CA GLY A 717 -18.72 -33.68 -40.11
C GLY A 717 -20.24 -33.84 -40.13
N THR A 718 -21.01 -32.76 -40.22
CA THR A 718 -22.49 -32.80 -40.17
C THR A 718 -23.18 -33.06 -41.52
N SER A 719 -22.44 -33.28 -42.61
CA SER A 719 -23.04 -33.52 -43.93
C SER A 719 -23.02 -35.01 -44.28
N GLY A 720 -24.12 -35.71 -43.95
CA GLY A 720 -24.30 -37.12 -44.32
C GLY A 720 -25.52 -37.80 -43.68
N SER A 721 -26.70 -37.18 -43.72
CA SER A 721 -27.97 -37.91 -43.58
C SER A 721 -28.97 -37.33 -44.57
N ASP A 722 -28.96 -37.90 -45.76
CA ASP A 722 -30.02 -37.75 -46.76
C ASP A 722 -31.38 -38.00 -46.10
N THR A 723 -32.21 -36.96 -45.98
CA THR A 723 -33.66 -37.15 -45.87
C THR A 723 -34.25 -36.80 -47.22
N SER A 724 -34.49 -37.85 -47.98
CA SER A 724 -35.21 -37.86 -49.24
C SER A 724 -36.51 -37.07 -49.15
N GLU A 725 -36.71 -36.20 -50.13
CA GLU A 725 -38.02 -35.77 -50.62
C GLU A 725 -38.97 -36.97 -50.71
N ILE A 726 -40.10 -36.92 -50.00
CA ILE A 726 -41.29 -37.71 -50.31
C ILE A 726 -42.49 -36.77 -50.27
N ASP A 727 -43.26 -36.87 -51.34
CA ASP A 727 -44.36 -36.04 -51.84
C ASP A 727 -45.50 -35.64 -50.88
N GLU A 728 -46.14 -34.53 -51.26
CA GLU A 728 -47.49 -34.07 -50.88
C GLU A 728 -48.56 -35.15 -51.13
N ASP A 729 -49.47 -35.39 -50.18
CA ASP A 729 -50.91 -35.04 -50.30
C ASP A 729 -51.84 -35.65 -49.22
N HIS A 730 -52.67 -34.77 -48.64
CA HIS A 730 -54.08 -34.93 -48.18
C HIS A 730 -54.49 -35.95 -47.08
N ILE A 731 -55.05 -35.44 -45.94
CA ILE A 731 -56.46 -35.62 -45.43
C ILE A 731 -56.61 -35.11 -43.96
N ILE A 732 -57.24 -33.94 -43.80
CA ILE A 732 -58.42 -33.52 -42.98
C ILE A 732 -58.77 -34.13 -41.58
N HIS A 733 -58.96 -33.20 -40.58
CA HIS A 733 -59.81 -33.17 -39.33
C HIS A 733 -59.59 -34.23 -38.21
N ASP A 734 -59.79 -34.02 -36.90
CA ASP A 734 -60.21 -32.92 -36.00
C ASP A 734 -59.95 -33.38 -34.53
N ASP A 735 -59.78 -32.40 -33.63
CA ASP A 735 -60.09 -32.35 -32.18
C ASP A 735 -59.54 -33.40 -31.16
N ILE A 736 -58.81 -32.91 -30.13
CA ILE A 736 -59.30 -32.68 -28.75
C ILE A 736 -58.14 -32.18 -27.84
N ILE A 737 -58.20 -30.89 -27.50
CA ILE A 737 -57.96 -30.17 -26.23
C ILE A 737 -57.13 -30.87 -25.12
N SER A 738 -56.05 -30.19 -24.70
CA SER A 738 -55.61 -30.09 -23.29
C SER A 738 -54.66 -28.90 -23.11
N ASP A 739 -55.21 -27.75 -22.71
CA ASP A 739 -54.49 -26.55 -22.27
C ASP A 739 -53.72 -26.79 -20.96
N THR A 740 -52.50 -26.23 -20.86
CA THR A 740 -52.14 -25.31 -19.76
C THR A 740 -50.89 -24.51 -20.13
N ASP A 741 -51.03 -23.19 -19.97
CA ASP A 741 -50.13 -22.09 -20.30
C ASP A 741 -48.79 -22.10 -19.53
N GLU A 742 -47.70 -21.73 -20.20
CA GLU A 742 -46.79 -20.68 -19.71
C GLU A 742 -46.21 -19.89 -20.90
N THR A 743 -46.68 -18.66 -21.01
CA THR A 743 -46.39 -17.64 -22.02
C THR A 743 -44.93 -17.15 -21.92
N ALA A 744 -44.08 -17.53 -22.86
CA ALA A 744 -42.84 -16.81 -23.15
C ALA A 744 -43.11 -15.80 -24.29
N SER A 745 -43.18 -14.52 -23.93
CA SER A 745 -43.32 -13.43 -24.88
C SER A 745 -42.07 -13.31 -25.74
N SER A 746 -42.28 -13.40 -27.05
CA SER A 746 -41.32 -13.10 -28.10
C SER A 746 -40.94 -11.62 -28.05
N LEU A 747 -39.64 -11.32 -27.94
CA LEU A 747 -39.09 -10.03 -28.32
C LEU A 747 -38.02 -10.26 -29.39
N SER A 748 -38.45 -10.02 -30.62
CA SER A 748 -37.62 -9.86 -31.80
C SER A 748 -36.53 -8.81 -31.54
N THR A 749 -35.26 -9.21 -31.61
CA THR A 749 -34.19 -8.26 -31.88
C THR A 749 -33.62 -8.62 -33.23
N VAL A 750 -33.90 -7.74 -34.19
CA VAL A 750 -33.40 -7.76 -35.57
C VAL A 750 -31.87 -7.85 -35.52
N GLU A 751 -31.30 -8.97 -35.94
CA GLU A 751 -29.87 -9.07 -36.21
C GLU A 751 -29.57 -8.24 -37.45
N SER A 752 -28.98 -7.06 -37.26
CA SER A 752 -28.39 -6.29 -38.35
C SER A 752 -27.16 -7.03 -38.89
N VAL A 753 -27.28 -7.56 -40.10
CA VAL A 753 -26.14 -7.99 -40.93
C VAL A 753 -25.36 -6.72 -41.31
N GLU A 754 -24.34 -6.37 -40.52
CA GLU A 754 -23.32 -5.42 -40.97
C GLU A 754 -22.51 -6.10 -42.09
N SER A 755 -22.83 -5.76 -43.34
CA SER A 755 -22.04 -6.18 -44.51
C SER A 755 -20.70 -5.44 -44.53
N PHE A 756 -19.64 -6.16 -44.92
CA PHE A 756 -18.28 -5.61 -45.05
C PHE A 756 -18.22 -4.40 -46.02
N ALA A 757 -19.21 -4.26 -46.92
CA ALA A 757 -19.32 -3.15 -47.85
C ALA A 757 -19.68 -1.79 -47.20
N SER A 758 -20.11 -1.75 -45.93
CA SER A 758 -20.61 -0.54 -45.27
C SER A 758 -19.62 0.14 -44.30
N ALA A 759 -18.43 -0.43 -44.06
CA ALA A 759 -17.45 0.12 -43.14
C ALA A 759 -16.66 1.28 -43.80
N SER A 760 -17.12 2.53 -43.62
CA SER A 760 -16.36 3.71 -44.06
C SER A 760 -15.14 3.95 -43.17
N MET A 761 -13.99 4.21 -43.80
CA MET A 761 -12.72 4.58 -43.17
C MET A 761 -12.88 5.76 -42.21
N GLY A 762 -12.93 5.50 -40.91
CA GLY A 762 -12.46 6.44 -39.89
C GLY A 762 -10.96 6.25 -39.75
N GLU A 763 -10.19 7.32 -39.87
CA GLU A 763 -8.73 7.32 -39.71
C GLU A 763 -8.32 6.58 -38.43
N LEU A 764 -7.47 5.57 -38.58
CA LEU A 764 -6.73 4.97 -37.49
C LEU A 764 -5.72 6.00 -36.98
N GLU A 765 -6.13 6.86 -36.05
CA GLU A 765 -5.17 7.59 -35.22
C GLU A 765 -4.39 6.56 -34.37
N SER A 766 -3.13 6.37 -34.75
CA SER A 766 -2.14 5.73 -33.88
C SER A 766 -1.90 6.64 -32.68
N PRO A 767 -1.84 6.13 -31.43
CA PRO A 767 -1.27 6.90 -30.34
C PRO A 767 0.25 6.93 -30.54
N MET A 768 0.73 7.86 -31.37
CA MET A 768 2.11 8.32 -31.25
C MET A 768 2.21 9.15 -29.97
N PHE A 769 2.89 8.61 -28.97
CA PHE A 769 3.46 9.43 -27.90
C PHE A 769 4.52 10.34 -28.53
N THR A 770 4.14 11.58 -28.82
CA THR A 770 5.09 12.67 -29.04
C THR A 770 5.48 13.24 -27.68
N ASP A 771 6.70 12.98 -27.24
CA ASP A 771 7.42 13.83 -26.29
C ASP A 771 7.55 15.25 -26.88
N PRO A 772 7.31 16.32 -26.10
CA PRO A 772 7.90 17.61 -26.39
C PRO A 772 9.21 17.74 -25.60
N GLU A 773 10.33 17.69 -26.33
CA GLU A 773 11.58 18.29 -25.87
C GLU A 773 11.36 19.78 -25.57
N SER A 774 11.78 20.20 -24.39
CA SER A 774 12.37 21.53 -24.21
C SER A 774 13.67 21.34 -23.44
N GLU A 775 14.77 21.34 -24.19
CA GLU A 775 16.13 21.53 -23.69
C GLU A 775 16.29 22.90 -22.99
N ASP A 776 17.32 22.94 -22.14
CA ASP A 776 18.03 24.08 -21.55
C ASP A 776 17.39 24.81 -20.35
N ILE A 777 17.93 24.58 -19.14
CA ILE A 777 19.13 25.28 -18.63
C ILE A 777 19.66 24.61 -17.35
N TYR A 778 20.98 24.46 -17.32
CA TYR A 778 21.91 24.00 -16.29
C TYR A 778 21.85 24.71 -14.90
N VAL A 779 22.11 23.93 -13.85
CA VAL A 779 22.99 24.21 -12.67
C VAL A 779 22.60 25.31 -11.66
N HIS A 780 22.26 24.92 -10.41
CA HIS A 780 23.12 25.12 -9.22
C HIS A 780 22.50 24.60 -7.89
N THR A 781 23.26 23.70 -7.27
CA THR A 781 23.63 23.56 -5.86
C THR A 781 23.17 24.62 -4.82
N ARG A 782 22.76 24.11 -3.63
CA ARG A 782 22.88 24.67 -2.25
C ARG A 782 21.83 25.68 -1.69
N VAL A 783 21.25 25.27 -0.54
CA VAL A 783 21.23 25.96 0.78
C VAL A 783 20.16 27.04 1.10
N ILE A 784 19.28 26.65 2.05
CA ILE A 784 18.74 27.32 3.27
C ILE A 784 17.89 28.63 3.18
N TYR A 785 16.79 28.62 3.95
CA TYR A 785 16.22 29.64 4.88
C TYR A 785 14.72 29.97 4.66
N LEU A 786 13.90 29.46 5.59
CA LEU A 786 12.88 30.11 6.44
C LEU A 786 11.92 31.19 5.89
N ALA A 787 10.71 31.09 6.46
CA ALA A 787 9.88 32.18 7.04
C ALA A 787 8.70 32.76 6.23
N PHE A 788 7.51 32.52 6.83
CA PHE A 788 6.34 33.39 6.97
C PHE A 788 5.52 33.80 5.74
N SER A 789 4.34 33.21 5.60
CA SER A 789 3.04 33.87 5.84
C SER A 789 1.96 32.84 6.11
#